data_AF-A0A8T0QHN6-F1
#
_entry.id   AF-A0A8T0QHN6-F1
#
_cell.length_a   1.000
_cell.length_b   1.000
_cell.length_c   1.000
_cell.angle_alpha   90.00
_cell.angle_beta   90.00
_cell.angle_gamma   90.00
#
_symmetry.space_group_name_H-M   'P 1'
#
loop_
_entity.id
_entity.type
_entity.pdbx_description
1 polymer ?
#
loop_
_entity_poly.entity_id
_entity_poly.type
_entity_poly.pdbx_seq_one_letter_code
_entity_poly.pdbx_strand_id
1 'polypeptide(L)'
;MAKPEEKLRCTKEPFIEDVGAHKIKSIRFSVLSGSEIRKSAEVQVWNSRIYGHDMKPVPNGLLDMRMGLPSKREKDAVCSTCHGPFSACPGHFGYLKLALPVFNVGFFNNMLDVLKCICKGCSRVLLAEKDRREFLKKMRNPRADALQKSATMKKVRDKCKLTSCPRCEYKNGVVKKGRAGLIVIHDCSKILDGHAEELKNALQNKKEKVSTSSVRMLDPATVLSLFRRMTDEDCELLNLGDRPEKLIVTEIAVPPVPIRPSTVVGNTRTSNEDSITAILKSIVNTNSILKETLQAGGLFTKCFDCWQQLQLQVVEYVNSDAPCLPESQHRGLVQRLKGKTGRFRGNLSGKRTEYTGRTVISPDPNLRITEVAIPVLMARVLTYPERVSNYNLEKLRQCIRNGPYKHPGANFIITPDGTKLSLKFGDRRIAARDLKCGYTVERHLEDGDVVLFNRQPSLHRMSIMSHRARIMPWRTLRFNESVCNPYNADFDGDEMNLHVPQTEEARTEALMLMGVQNNLCTPKNGEILVASTQDFLTSSFLVTRKDAFYDRSSFTLLCSYLGDAMENIDLPTPALIKPIELWTGKQLFSVLVRPNARTKVFLNLAVKEKIYSKKKEKKEGEEEEKETMCGRETMCPNDGYVYFRNSELLSGQVGKATLGNGNKDGIYSVLLRDYNSHAAASCMNRLAKFSARFIGNHGFSIGVDDVQPGEHLNRQKKKKIDEGYKQCHDLISLFAKGALALHPGCNAAETLEHRITGVLNEIRTAAGNVCMDTLHWRNSPLIMSQCGSKGSPINISQMVACVGQQSVGGRRAPDGFIDRTLPHFPINSKTPAAKGFVANSFYTGLTATEFFFHTMGGREGLVDTAVKTAETGYMSRRLMKGLEDLSVFYDQTVRNASGGIVQFLYGDDGMDPAKMEGKDGRPLNLDQLFMKVTATCPQRGPDTLSPVDIRQMLEDKLAQHGTSSDGGCSQEFEKGLREFVEKRINLLECTRRALHLDVGHVGKKDSCVKEFIAANISGISAKQLQVFLDTCFSRYHSKTIEAGASIGAIGAQSIGEPGTQMTLKTFHFAGVASMNVTLGVPRIKEIINAAKKISTPIITAELLSRKDVLSARIVKGAMEKAVLGEVN
;
A
#
# COMPACT_ATOMS: atom_id res chain seq x y z
N MET A 1 -40.60 -26.14 -3.69
CA MET A 1 -41.50 -25.84 -4.82
C MET A 1 -41.04 -26.68 -6.00
N ALA A 2 -41.85 -27.66 -6.40
CA ALA A 2 -41.59 -28.48 -7.58
C ALA A 2 -41.57 -27.58 -8.84
N LYS A 3 -40.57 -27.75 -9.70
CA LYS A 3 -40.54 -27.10 -11.02
C LYS A 3 -41.80 -27.54 -11.78
N PRO A 4 -42.60 -26.63 -12.35
CA PRO A 4 -43.71 -27.03 -13.21
C PRO A 4 -43.13 -27.79 -14.41
N GLU A 5 -43.73 -28.94 -14.73
CA GLU A 5 -43.39 -29.74 -15.90
C GLU A 5 -43.56 -28.86 -17.15
N GLU A 6 -42.43 -28.47 -17.76
CA GLU A 6 -42.42 -27.76 -19.03
C GLU A 6 -43.00 -28.70 -20.10
N LYS A 7 -44.20 -28.37 -20.59
CA LYS A 7 -44.80 -29.01 -21.76
C LYS A 7 -43.78 -28.96 -22.91
N LEU A 8 -43.28 -30.12 -23.33
CA LEU A 8 -42.47 -30.31 -24.54
C LEU A 8 -43.13 -29.60 -25.73
N ARG A 9 -42.63 -28.42 -26.11
CA ARG A 9 -43.00 -27.74 -27.34
C ARG A 9 -42.21 -28.38 -28.48
N CYS A 10 -42.84 -29.26 -29.26
CA CYS A 10 -42.30 -29.69 -30.55
C CYS A 10 -42.36 -28.51 -31.54
N THR A 11 -41.27 -27.75 -31.67
CA THR A 11 -41.08 -26.78 -32.75
C THR A 11 -40.46 -27.47 -33.97
N LYS A 12 -40.78 -26.98 -35.18
CA LYS A 12 -40.15 -27.42 -36.45
C LYS A 12 -38.74 -26.82 -36.65
N GLU A 13 -38.31 -25.95 -35.73
CA GLU A 13 -37.00 -25.32 -35.77
C GLU A 13 -35.95 -26.30 -35.23
N PRO A 14 -34.79 -26.44 -35.90
CA PRO A 14 -33.72 -27.28 -35.40
C PRO A 14 -33.33 -26.78 -34.00
N PHE A 15 -33.18 -27.71 -33.06
CA PHE A 15 -32.69 -27.39 -31.72
C PHE A 15 -31.28 -26.81 -31.84
N ILE A 16 -31.14 -25.50 -31.62
CA ILE A 16 -29.86 -24.83 -31.48
C ILE A 16 -29.51 -24.95 -30.00
N GLU A 17 -28.46 -25.70 -29.69
CA GLU A 17 -27.97 -25.86 -28.32
C GLU A 17 -27.62 -24.47 -27.76
N ASP A 18 -28.34 -24.05 -26.71
CA ASP A 18 -28.04 -22.80 -26.02
C ASP A 18 -26.72 -23.00 -25.25
N VAL A 19 -25.62 -22.61 -25.89
CA VAL A 19 -24.25 -22.89 -25.41
C VAL A 19 -23.94 -22.19 -24.07
N GLY A 20 -24.86 -21.37 -23.55
CA GLY A 20 -24.76 -20.72 -22.25
C GLY A 20 -23.56 -19.77 -22.15
N ALA A 21 -23.31 -19.27 -20.95
CA ALA A 21 -22.18 -18.38 -20.70
C ALA A 21 -20.89 -19.18 -20.46
N HIS A 22 -19.88 -18.98 -21.31
CA HIS A 22 -18.54 -19.55 -21.10
C HIS A 22 -17.60 -18.60 -20.36
N LYS A 23 -16.67 -19.17 -19.59
CA LYS A 23 -15.59 -18.44 -18.90
C LYS A 23 -14.24 -18.72 -19.56
N ILE A 24 -13.46 -17.67 -19.77
CA ILE A 24 -12.09 -17.79 -20.32
C ILE A 24 -11.20 -18.54 -19.31
N LYS A 25 -10.66 -19.70 -19.72
CA LYS A 25 -9.77 -20.53 -18.90
C LYS A 25 -8.29 -20.17 -19.05
N SER A 26 -7.83 -19.92 -20.27
CA SER A 26 -6.44 -19.60 -20.58
C SER A 26 -6.33 -18.79 -21.87
N ILE A 27 -5.19 -18.10 -22.04
CA ILE A 27 -4.86 -17.33 -23.24
C ILE A 27 -3.58 -17.92 -23.84
N ARG A 28 -3.66 -18.37 -25.10
CA ARG A 28 -2.51 -18.88 -25.86
C ARG A 28 -2.01 -17.80 -26.82
N PHE A 29 -0.74 -17.40 -26.67
CA PHE A 29 -0.10 -16.47 -27.58
C PHE A 29 0.52 -17.22 -28.76
N SER A 30 0.24 -16.77 -29.97
CA SER A 30 0.85 -17.25 -31.22
C SER A 30 1.10 -16.08 -32.18
N VAL A 31 1.83 -16.33 -33.26
CA VAL A 31 2.08 -15.35 -34.31
C VAL A 31 1.25 -15.72 -35.53
N LEU A 32 0.55 -14.74 -36.11
CA LEU A 32 -0.26 -14.97 -37.31
C LEU A 32 0.64 -15.06 -38.55
N SER A 33 0.42 -16.07 -39.38
CA SER A 33 1.01 -16.13 -40.72
C SER A 33 0.28 -15.22 -41.70
N GLY A 34 0.90 -14.88 -42.84
CA GLY A 34 0.25 -14.07 -43.86
C GLY A 34 -1.06 -14.68 -44.38
N SER A 35 -1.13 -16.01 -44.52
CA SER A 35 -2.35 -16.70 -44.94
C SER A 35 -3.45 -16.68 -43.86
N GLU A 36 -3.09 -16.78 -42.58
CA GLU A 36 -4.01 -16.63 -41.45
C GLU A 36 -4.57 -15.20 -41.38
N ILE A 37 -3.71 -14.19 -41.55
CA ILE A 37 -4.14 -12.78 -41.61
C ILE A 37 -5.16 -12.60 -42.73
N ARG A 38 -4.87 -13.11 -43.93
CA ARG A 38 -5.79 -13.02 -45.07
C ARG A 38 -7.13 -13.72 -44.82
N LYS A 39 -7.12 -14.89 -44.18
CA LYS A 39 -8.36 -15.60 -43.79
C LYS A 39 -9.18 -14.84 -42.76
N SER A 40 -8.54 -14.07 -41.89
CA SER A 40 -9.21 -13.29 -40.84
C SER A 40 -9.71 -11.92 -41.31
N ALA A 41 -9.32 -11.47 -42.51
CA ALA A 41 -9.55 -10.12 -42.99
C ALA A 41 -10.68 -10.07 -44.03
N GLU A 42 -11.52 -9.05 -43.93
CA GLU A 42 -12.71 -8.85 -44.78
C GLU A 42 -12.40 -8.06 -46.07
N VAL A 43 -11.33 -7.26 -46.06
CA VAL A 43 -10.96 -6.39 -47.18
C VAL A 43 -9.46 -6.36 -47.42
N GLN A 44 -9.09 -6.37 -48.70
CA GLN A 44 -7.73 -6.05 -49.13
C GLN A 44 -7.56 -4.54 -49.30
N VAL A 45 -6.64 -3.95 -48.54
CA VAL A 45 -6.31 -2.53 -48.67
C VAL A 45 -5.16 -2.37 -49.66
N TRP A 46 -5.36 -1.52 -50.67
CA TRP A 46 -4.31 -1.16 -51.62
C TRP A 46 -4.39 0.30 -52.08
N ASN A 47 -5.53 0.98 -51.88
CA ASN A 47 -5.69 2.37 -52.24
C ASN A 47 -5.20 3.30 -51.11
N SER A 48 -4.33 4.25 -51.44
CA SER A 48 -3.80 5.26 -50.49
C SER A 48 -4.73 6.45 -50.29
N ARG A 49 -5.71 6.66 -51.19
CA ARG A 49 -6.73 7.71 -51.06
C ARG A 49 -7.75 7.30 -49.98
N ILE A 50 -7.93 8.18 -49.00
CA ILE A 50 -8.82 7.92 -47.86
C ILE A 50 -10.28 8.26 -48.22
N TYR A 51 -10.51 9.44 -48.79
CA TYR A 51 -11.83 9.93 -49.18
C TYR A 51 -11.91 10.16 -50.69
N GLY A 52 -13.09 9.93 -51.27
CA GLY A 52 -13.41 10.30 -52.65
C GLY A 52 -13.81 11.78 -52.76
N HIS A 53 -14.22 12.21 -53.96
CA HIS A 53 -14.71 13.58 -54.18
C HIS A 53 -15.94 13.91 -53.32
N ASP A 54 -16.77 12.91 -53.01
CA ASP A 54 -17.96 13.05 -52.18
C ASP A 54 -17.67 13.03 -50.66
N MET A 55 -16.40 13.06 -50.25
CA MET A 55 -15.96 12.93 -48.85
C MET A 55 -16.40 11.63 -48.15
N LYS A 56 -16.88 10.64 -48.92
CA LYS A 56 -17.11 9.27 -48.44
C LYS A 56 -15.82 8.47 -48.49
N PRO A 57 -15.59 7.55 -47.53
CA PRO A 57 -14.45 6.65 -47.58
C PRO A 57 -14.42 5.85 -48.89
N VAL A 58 -13.25 5.78 -49.52
CA VAL A 58 -13.07 5.07 -50.79
C VAL A 58 -13.09 3.55 -50.54
N PRO A 59 -13.76 2.75 -51.40
CA PRO A 59 -13.69 1.29 -51.31
C PRO A 59 -12.24 0.80 -51.48
N ASN A 60 -11.86 -0.23 -50.71
CA ASN A 60 -10.51 -0.78 -50.62
C ASN A 60 -9.43 0.22 -50.13
N GLY A 61 -9.86 1.34 -49.52
CA GLY A 61 -9.01 2.29 -48.80
C GLY A 61 -8.87 1.96 -47.32
N LEU A 62 -8.22 2.84 -46.56
CA LEU A 62 -7.91 2.64 -45.14
C LEU A 62 -9.11 2.80 -44.19
N LEU A 63 -10.17 3.48 -44.62
CA LEU A 63 -11.40 3.73 -43.86
C LEU A 63 -12.63 3.05 -44.50
N ASP A 64 -12.42 1.97 -45.24
CA ASP A 64 -13.51 1.20 -45.86
C ASP A 64 -14.55 0.77 -44.80
N MET A 65 -15.83 0.98 -45.09
CA MET A 65 -16.97 0.70 -44.19
C MET A 65 -17.09 -0.79 -43.81
N ARG A 66 -16.47 -1.69 -44.58
CA ARG A 66 -16.33 -3.12 -44.22
C ARG A 66 -15.44 -3.34 -43.00
N MET A 67 -14.49 -2.45 -42.71
CA MET A 67 -13.63 -2.50 -41.50
C MET A 67 -14.27 -1.81 -40.28
N GLY A 68 -15.45 -1.23 -40.45
CA GLY A 68 -16.19 -0.50 -39.41
C GLY A 68 -16.37 0.98 -39.75
N LEU A 69 -17.17 1.66 -38.93
CA LEU A 69 -17.55 3.06 -39.14
C LEU A 69 -16.45 4.02 -38.64
N PRO A 70 -16.12 5.08 -39.41
CA PRO A 70 -15.06 6.05 -39.06
C PRO A 70 -15.45 7.03 -37.95
N SER A 71 -16.73 7.35 -37.82
CA SER A 71 -17.22 8.36 -36.89
C SER A 71 -18.56 7.98 -36.26
N LYS A 72 -18.78 8.50 -35.04
CA LYS A 72 -20.02 8.34 -34.27
C LYS A 72 -21.14 9.30 -34.73
N ARG A 73 -20.84 10.34 -35.53
CA ARG A 73 -21.83 11.36 -35.93
C ARG A 73 -22.85 10.86 -36.96
N GLU A 74 -22.48 9.91 -37.82
CA GLU A 74 -23.38 9.34 -38.81
C GLU A 74 -24.25 8.27 -38.15
N LYS A 75 -25.32 8.68 -37.47
CA LYS A 75 -26.21 7.79 -36.71
C LYS A 75 -26.90 6.73 -37.59
N ASP A 76 -27.13 7.04 -38.86
CA ASP A 76 -27.82 6.16 -39.81
C ASP A 76 -26.84 5.28 -40.61
N ALA A 77 -25.53 5.54 -40.51
CA ALA A 77 -24.52 4.72 -41.17
C ALA A 77 -24.29 3.44 -40.36
N VAL A 78 -24.37 2.30 -41.06
CA VAL A 78 -24.12 0.97 -40.50
C VAL A 78 -22.87 0.37 -41.13
N CYS A 79 -22.20 -0.51 -40.39
CA CYS A 79 -21.08 -1.27 -40.96
C CYS A 79 -21.58 -2.17 -42.12
N SER A 80 -20.82 -2.25 -43.21
CA SER A 80 -21.18 -3.08 -44.36
C SER A 80 -21.05 -4.58 -44.09
N THR A 81 -20.38 -4.99 -43.02
CA THR A 81 -20.11 -6.40 -42.69
C THR A 81 -21.04 -6.94 -41.60
N CYS A 82 -21.09 -6.31 -40.43
CA CYS A 82 -21.96 -6.75 -39.32
C CYS A 82 -23.29 -6.02 -39.23
N HIS A 83 -23.52 -4.98 -40.04
CA HIS A 83 -24.72 -4.12 -40.01
C HIS A 83 -25.02 -3.46 -38.65
N GLY A 84 -24.07 -3.53 -37.71
CA GLY A 84 -24.20 -2.90 -36.40
C GLY A 84 -23.87 -1.41 -36.43
N PRO A 85 -24.47 -0.61 -35.52
CA PRO A 85 -24.05 0.77 -35.28
C PRO A 85 -22.66 0.83 -34.66
N PHE A 86 -22.06 2.02 -34.61
CA PHE A 86 -20.70 2.24 -34.09
C PHE A 86 -20.44 1.62 -32.70
N SER A 87 -21.44 1.61 -31.80
CA SER A 87 -21.29 1.05 -30.43
C SER A 87 -21.38 -0.47 -30.35
N ALA A 88 -22.05 -1.12 -31.31
CA ALA A 88 -22.24 -2.57 -31.33
C ALA A 88 -21.28 -3.26 -32.31
N CYS A 89 -20.72 -2.52 -33.26
CA CYS A 89 -19.74 -3.03 -34.21
C CYS A 89 -18.42 -3.37 -33.50
N PRO A 90 -17.96 -4.64 -33.51
CA PRO A 90 -16.66 -4.99 -32.94
C PRO A 90 -15.48 -4.46 -33.78
N GLY A 91 -15.73 -4.11 -35.04
CA GLY A 91 -14.73 -3.77 -36.03
C GLY A 91 -14.15 -5.01 -36.71
N HIS A 92 -13.78 -4.88 -37.99
CA HIS A 92 -13.28 -6.00 -38.79
C HIS A 92 -11.89 -5.68 -39.35
N PHE A 93 -11.01 -6.68 -39.40
CA PHE A 93 -9.65 -6.50 -39.88
C PHE A 93 -9.63 -6.42 -41.41
N GLY A 94 -8.72 -5.60 -41.93
CA GLY A 94 -8.27 -5.67 -43.32
C GLY A 94 -6.90 -6.33 -43.42
N TYR A 95 -6.43 -6.59 -44.63
CA TYR A 95 -5.04 -6.99 -44.86
C TYR A 95 -4.38 -6.15 -45.96
N LEU A 96 -3.07 -5.94 -45.80
CA LEU A 96 -2.21 -5.29 -46.79
C LEU A 96 -1.11 -6.26 -47.20
N LYS A 97 -1.08 -6.62 -48.47
CA LYS A 97 -0.05 -7.52 -49.03
C LYS A 97 1.19 -6.72 -49.43
N LEU A 98 2.34 -7.03 -48.85
CA LEU A 98 3.61 -6.38 -49.19
C LEU A 98 4.19 -6.98 -50.48
N ALA A 99 4.88 -6.15 -51.27
CA ALA A 99 5.56 -6.57 -52.49
C ALA A 99 6.79 -7.44 -52.18
N LEU A 100 7.55 -7.08 -51.14
CA LEU A 100 8.68 -7.83 -50.60
C LEU A 100 8.52 -8.01 -49.08
N PRO A 101 9.00 -9.12 -48.50
CA PRO A 101 8.93 -9.35 -47.05
C PRO A 101 9.80 -8.36 -46.28
N VAL A 102 9.41 -8.04 -45.05
CA VAL A 102 10.17 -7.15 -44.16
C VAL A 102 10.38 -7.80 -42.80
N PHE A 103 11.48 -7.45 -42.13
CA PHE A 103 11.75 -7.91 -40.77
C PHE A 103 10.76 -7.30 -39.78
N ASN A 104 10.20 -8.11 -38.90
CA ASN A 104 9.46 -7.62 -37.75
C ASN A 104 10.42 -7.08 -36.68
N VAL A 105 10.31 -5.80 -36.33
CA VAL A 105 11.21 -5.16 -35.36
C VAL A 105 11.11 -5.79 -33.96
N GLY A 106 9.91 -6.26 -33.57
CA GLY A 106 9.68 -6.85 -32.25
C GLY A 106 10.37 -8.20 -32.09
N PHE A 107 10.45 -8.98 -33.17
CA PHE A 107 11.05 -10.33 -33.15
C PHE A 107 12.46 -10.37 -33.73
N PHE A 108 13.05 -9.23 -34.12
CA PHE A 108 14.35 -9.18 -34.80
C PHE A 108 15.48 -9.82 -33.99
N ASN A 109 15.54 -9.57 -32.67
CA ASN A 109 16.54 -10.22 -31.81
C ASN A 109 16.34 -11.74 -31.71
N ASN A 110 15.08 -12.20 -31.66
CA ASN A 110 14.77 -13.64 -31.64
C ASN A 110 15.14 -14.29 -32.98
N MET A 111 14.87 -13.63 -34.11
CA MET A 111 15.30 -14.08 -35.44
C MET A 111 16.82 -14.18 -35.53
N LEU A 112 17.56 -13.19 -35.02
CA LEU A 112 19.02 -13.24 -34.94
C LEU A 112 19.52 -14.42 -34.11
N ASP A 113 18.83 -14.74 -33.02
CA ASP A 113 19.19 -15.88 -32.16
C ASP A 113 18.97 -17.22 -32.85
N VAL A 114 17.86 -17.38 -33.58
CA VAL A 114 17.61 -18.55 -34.43
C VAL A 114 18.67 -18.64 -35.53
N LEU A 115 18.96 -17.53 -36.21
CA LEU A 115 19.96 -17.48 -37.28
C LEU A 115 21.38 -17.79 -36.79
N LYS A 116 21.74 -17.49 -35.54
CA LYS A 116 23.03 -17.93 -34.97
C LYS A 116 23.09 -19.44 -34.77
N CYS A 117 21.95 -20.07 -34.47
CA CYS A 117 21.88 -21.49 -34.17
C CYS A 117 21.77 -22.40 -35.40
N ILE A 118 21.28 -21.91 -36.54
CA ILE A 118 21.07 -22.74 -37.74
C ILE A 118 22.19 -22.60 -38.77
N CYS A 119 22.34 -23.65 -39.59
CA CYS A 119 23.20 -23.67 -40.77
C CYS A 119 22.58 -22.87 -41.92
N LYS A 120 23.38 -22.07 -42.65
CA LYS A 120 22.87 -21.19 -43.72
C LYS A 120 22.74 -21.92 -45.07
N GLY A 121 23.29 -23.13 -45.18
CA GLY A 121 23.07 -24.03 -46.31
C GLY A 121 21.81 -24.88 -46.13
N CYS A 122 21.80 -25.76 -45.11
CA CYS A 122 20.74 -26.75 -44.88
C CYS A 122 19.64 -26.36 -43.88
N SER A 123 19.72 -25.21 -43.21
CA SER A 123 18.75 -24.73 -42.20
C SER A 123 18.57 -25.61 -40.95
N ARG A 124 19.42 -26.62 -40.74
CA ARG A 124 19.44 -27.45 -39.52
C ARG A 124 20.21 -26.77 -38.39
N VAL A 125 19.89 -27.11 -37.15
CA VAL A 125 20.60 -26.58 -35.97
C VAL A 125 22.04 -27.11 -35.91
N LEU A 126 22.99 -26.23 -35.60
CA LEU A 126 24.42 -26.50 -35.50
C LEU A 126 24.76 -27.18 -34.17
N LEU A 127 24.31 -28.42 -33.98
CA LEU A 127 24.62 -29.24 -32.81
C LEU A 127 25.02 -30.66 -33.24
N ALA A 128 25.92 -31.26 -32.46
CA ALA A 128 26.16 -32.69 -32.54
C ALA A 128 24.91 -33.47 -32.13
N GLU A 129 24.73 -34.66 -32.70
CA GLU A 129 23.50 -35.44 -32.50
C GLU A 129 23.28 -35.88 -31.05
N LYS A 130 24.37 -36.20 -30.33
CA LYS A 130 24.34 -36.54 -28.90
C LYS A 130 23.75 -35.40 -28.07
N ASP A 131 24.29 -34.19 -28.24
CA ASP A 131 23.84 -32.98 -27.56
C ASP A 131 22.39 -32.63 -27.93
N ARG A 132 22.02 -32.76 -29.21
CA ARG A 132 20.66 -32.51 -29.70
C ARG A 132 19.63 -33.36 -28.95
N ARG A 133 19.88 -34.67 -28.82
CA ARG A 133 18.98 -35.59 -28.10
C ARG A 133 18.88 -35.25 -26.61
N GLU A 134 19.99 -34.90 -25.97
CA GLU A 134 20.01 -34.52 -24.55
C GLU A 134 19.18 -33.25 -24.29
N PHE A 135 19.36 -32.21 -25.12
CA PHE A 135 18.60 -30.98 -24.98
C PHE A 135 17.11 -31.16 -25.32
N LEU A 136 16.78 -31.95 -26.34
CA LEU A 136 15.37 -32.27 -26.64
C LEU A 136 14.68 -32.95 -25.45
N LYS A 137 15.34 -33.91 -24.78
CA LYS A 137 14.81 -34.55 -23.57
C LYS A 137 14.55 -33.53 -22.45
N LYS A 138 15.45 -32.55 -22.27
CA LYS A 138 15.28 -31.47 -21.29
C LYS A 138 14.13 -30.53 -21.65
N MET A 139 13.96 -30.20 -22.93
CA MET A 139 12.90 -29.31 -23.42
C MET A 139 11.50 -29.94 -23.31
N ARG A 140 11.39 -31.26 -23.53
CA ARG A 140 10.16 -32.06 -23.43
C ARG A 140 9.68 -32.33 -22.01
N ASN A 141 10.46 -31.97 -20.99
CA ASN A 141 10.05 -32.18 -19.61
C ASN A 141 8.78 -31.35 -19.30
N PRO A 142 7.64 -31.99 -18.98
CA PRO A 142 6.40 -31.27 -18.68
C PRO A 142 6.48 -30.46 -17.38
N ARG A 143 7.40 -30.82 -16.47
CA ARG A 143 7.65 -30.11 -15.21
C ARG A 143 8.59 -28.91 -15.36
N ALA A 144 9.16 -28.68 -16.55
CA ALA A 144 10.12 -27.60 -16.73
C ALA A 144 9.41 -26.25 -16.91
N ASP A 145 9.69 -25.33 -15.99
CA ASP A 145 9.18 -23.96 -16.03
C ASP A 145 9.73 -23.18 -17.23
N ALA A 146 9.04 -22.10 -17.61
CA ALA A 146 9.46 -21.21 -18.69
C ALA A 146 10.90 -20.69 -18.50
N LEU A 147 11.29 -20.37 -17.26
CA LEU A 147 12.63 -19.85 -16.95
C LEU A 147 13.72 -20.93 -17.13
N GLN A 148 13.42 -22.19 -16.78
CA GLN A 148 14.31 -23.33 -17.01
C GLN A 148 14.47 -23.62 -18.52
N LYS A 149 13.37 -23.53 -19.29
CA LYS A 149 13.41 -23.67 -20.76
C LYS A 149 14.23 -22.56 -21.41
N SER A 150 14.07 -21.31 -20.98
CA SER A 150 14.91 -20.18 -21.44
C SER A 150 16.39 -20.35 -21.09
N ALA A 151 16.71 -20.83 -19.87
CA ALA A 151 18.09 -21.12 -19.46
C ALA A 151 18.71 -22.25 -20.31
N THR A 152 17.92 -23.28 -20.63
CA THR A 152 18.34 -24.38 -21.51
C THR A 152 18.60 -23.88 -22.93
N MET A 153 17.72 -23.05 -23.49
CA MET A 153 17.90 -22.43 -24.81
C MET A 153 19.17 -21.57 -24.89
N LYS A 154 19.54 -20.87 -23.80
CA LYS A 154 20.83 -20.15 -23.72
C LYS A 154 22.02 -21.12 -23.83
N LYS A 155 21.99 -22.26 -23.12
CA LYS A 155 23.03 -23.29 -23.20
C LYS A 155 23.15 -23.88 -24.61
N VAL A 156 22.01 -24.15 -25.26
CA VAL A 156 21.94 -24.61 -26.66
C VAL A 156 22.65 -23.61 -27.57
N ARG A 157 22.31 -22.33 -27.46
CA ARG A 157 22.91 -21.25 -28.27
C ARG A 157 24.42 -21.14 -28.10
N ASP A 158 24.93 -21.26 -26.87
CA ASP A 158 26.36 -21.18 -26.62
C ASP A 158 27.14 -22.33 -27.26
N LYS A 159 26.52 -23.52 -27.37
CA LYS A 159 27.08 -24.69 -28.07
C LYS A 159 26.97 -24.60 -29.60
N CYS A 160 26.01 -23.84 -30.16
CA CYS A 160 25.81 -23.72 -31.61
C CYS A 160 26.87 -22.91 -32.38
N LYS A 161 28.06 -22.66 -31.81
CA LYS A 161 29.14 -21.86 -32.41
C LYS A 161 30.10 -22.69 -33.28
N LEU A 162 29.60 -23.77 -33.87
CA LEU A 162 30.39 -24.64 -34.76
C LEU A 162 30.65 -23.96 -36.11
N THR A 163 31.91 -23.97 -36.54
CA THR A 163 32.37 -23.35 -37.80
C THR A 163 31.97 -24.15 -39.03
N SER A 164 31.88 -25.48 -38.91
CA SER A 164 31.39 -26.39 -39.95
C SER A 164 30.06 -27.01 -39.54
N CYS A 165 29.15 -27.18 -40.50
CA CYS A 165 27.90 -27.88 -40.26
C CYS A 165 28.12 -29.40 -40.19
N PRO A 166 27.67 -30.09 -39.13
CA PRO A 166 27.86 -31.55 -38.98
C PRO A 166 27.05 -32.41 -39.97
N ARG A 167 26.24 -31.81 -40.87
CA ARG A 167 25.39 -32.54 -41.83
C ARG A 167 25.68 -32.24 -43.29
N CYS A 168 25.93 -30.97 -43.62
CA CYS A 168 26.13 -30.53 -45.01
C CYS A 168 27.48 -29.84 -45.23
N GLU A 169 28.34 -29.83 -44.21
CA GLU A 169 29.71 -29.27 -44.23
C GLU A 169 29.82 -27.78 -44.61
N TYR A 170 28.69 -27.09 -44.78
CA TYR A 170 28.65 -25.66 -45.07
C TYR A 170 29.33 -24.86 -43.95
N LYS A 171 30.29 -24.00 -44.33
CA LYS A 171 31.04 -23.13 -43.42
C LYS A 171 30.15 -22.00 -42.89
N ASN A 172 29.91 -21.97 -41.58
CA ASN A 172 29.08 -20.97 -40.92
C ASN A 172 29.95 -19.94 -40.20
N GLY A 173 30.03 -18.73 -40.78
CA GLY A 173 30.54 -17.54 -40.12
C GLY A 173 29.65 -16.99 -39.00
N VAL A 174 30.12 -15.91 -38.37
CA VAL A 174 29.42 -15.25 -37.25
C VAL A 174 28.27 -14.41 -37.79
N VAL A 175 27.08 -14.56 -37.21
CA VAL A 175 25.91 -13.73 -37.53
C VAL A 175 25.81 -12.57 -36.54
N LYS A 176 25.82 -11.34 -37.04
CA LYS A 176 25.74 -10.10 -36.26
C LYS A 176 24.74 -9.11 -36.85
N LYS A 177 24.27 -8.18 -36.02
CA LYS A 177 23.46 -7.04 -36.45
C LYS A 177 24.35 -6.00 -37.15
N GLY A 178 23.90 -5.43 -38.26
CA GLY A 178 24.58 -4.33 -38.94
C GLY A 178 24.60 -3.04 -38.11
N ARG A 179 25.61 -2.18 -38.34
CA ARG A 179 25.74 -0.88 -37.63
C ARG A 179 24.65 0.12 -38.01
N ALA A 180 24.14 0.06 -39.24
CA ALA A 180 23.05 0.90 -39.74
C ALA A 180 21.79 0.06 -39.97
N GLY A 181 20.79 0.19 -39.09
CA GLY A 181 19.44 -0.37 -39.32
C GLY A 181 19.23 -1.86 -38.99
N LEU A 182 18.13 -2.42 -39.51
CA LEU A 182 17.70 -3.81 -39.33
C LEU A 182 18.30 -4.73 -40.39
N ILE A 183 19.63 -4.71 -40.49
CA ILE A 183 20.36 -5.54 -41.44
C ILE A 183 21.01 -6.70 -40.69
N VAL A 184 20.92 -7.90 -41.24
CA VAL A 184 21.58 -9.09 -40.72
C VAL A 184 22.84 -9.36 -41.54
N ILE A 185 23.98 -9.46 -40.86
CA ILE A 185 25.28 -9.69 -41.49
C ILE A 185 25.77 -11.09 -41.12
N HIS A 186 26.09 -11.89 -42.14
CA HIS A 186 26.79 -13.17 -42.00
C HIS A 186 28.25 -13.01 -42.42
N ASP A 187 29.10 -12.92 -41.41
CA ASP A 187 30.52 -12.64 -41.57
C ASP A 187 31.32 -13.94 -41.64
N CYS A 188 31.72 -14.31 -42.86
CA CYS A 188 32.53 -15.50 -43.11
C CYS A 188 34.01 -15.18 -43.33
N SER A 189 34.42 -13.92 -43.12
CA SER A 189 35.78 -13.43 -43.39
C SER A 189 36.88 -14.18 -42.65
N LYS A 190 36.58 -14.72 -41.46
CA LYS A 190 37.54 -15.49 -40.65
C LYS A 190 37.71 -16.97 -41.05
N ILE A 191 36.94 -17.47 -42.03
CA ILE A 191 36.79 -18.92 -42.31
C ILE A 191 37.05 -19.27 -43.79
N LEU A 192 37.02 -18.27 -44.67
CA LEU A 192 37.10 -18.43 -46.11
C LEU A 192 38.36 -17.77 -46.68
N ASP A 193 39.47 -18.52 -46.72
CA ASP A 193 40.64 -18.16 -47.52
C ASP A 193 40.46 -18.52 -49.02
N GLY A 194 39.41 -19.27 -49.38
CA GLY A 194 39.27 -19.92 -50.70
C GLY A 194 38.31 -19.31 -51.73
N HIS A 195 37.46 -18.31 -51.41
CA HIS A 195 36.55 -17.69 -52.41
C HIS A 195 37.21 -16.60 -53.28
N ALA A 196 38.54 -16.55 -53.31
CA ALA A 196 39.28 -15.56 -54.10
C ALA A 196 39.11 -15.74 -55.62
N GLU A 197 38.71 -16.91 -56.12
CA GLU A 197 38.61 -17.19 -57.56
C GLU A 197 37.35 -16.62 -58.23
N GLU A 198 36.16 -16.77 -57.63
CA GLU A 198 34.92 -16.17 -58.14
C GLU A 198 34.98 -14.63 -58.15
N LEU A 199 35.66 -14.06 -57.15
CA LEU A 199 35.82 -12.62 -56.99
C LEU A 199 36.88 -12.04 -57.95
N LYS A 200 37.92 -12.81 -58.28
CA LYS A 200 38.89 -12.47 -59.35
C LYS A 200 38.22 -12.36 -60.72
N ASN A 201 37.30 -13.27 -61.05
CA ASN A 201 36.52 -13.21 -62.30
C ASN A 201 35.56 -12.01 -62.34
N ALA A 202 34.98 -11.60 -61.21
CA ALA A 202 34.12 -10.41 -61.15
C ALA A 202 34.90 -9.08 -61.17
N LEU A 203 36.10 -9.04 -60.59
CA LEU A 203 36.99 -7.87 -60.53
C LEU A 203 37.67 -7.54 -61.87
N GLN A 204 37.82 -8.52 -62.78
CA GLN A 204 38.35 -8.26 -64.13
C GLN A 204 37.51 -7.22 -64.91
N ASN A 205 36.24 -7.02 -64.56
CA ASN A 205 35.31 -6.13 -65.26
C ASN A 205 35.10 -4.75 -64.60
N LYS A 206 35.74 -4.42 -63.47
CA LYS A 206 35.59 -3.11 -62.79
C LYS A 206 36.93 -2.56 -62.26
N LYS A 207 37.29 -1.32 -62.65
CA LYS A 207 38.55 -0.62 -62.29
C LYS A 207 38.67 -0.13 -60.83
N GLU A 208 37.74 -0.44 -59.92
CA GLU A 208 37.76 0.07 -58.54
C GLU A 208 38.43 -0.89 -57.54
N LYS A 209 39.34 -0.36 -56.72
CA LYS A 209 39.96 -1.06 -55.57
C LYS A 209 38.94 -1.16 -54.42
N VAL A 210 38.11 -2.20 -54.41
CA VAL A 210 37.22 -2.53 -53.28
C VAL A 210 37.91 -3.50 -52.33
N SER A 211 37.94 -3.16 -51.03
CA SER A 211 38.55 -3.99 -49.98
C SER A 211 37.85 -5.34 -49.80
N THR A 212 38.63 -6.41 -49.80
CA THR A 212 38.23 -7.82 -49.67
C THR A 212 37.71 -8.13 -48.27
N SER A 213 36.40 -8.10 -48.07
CA SER A 213 35.76 -8.75 -46.91
C SER A 213 34.55 -9.55 -47.40
N SER A 214 34.57 -10.87 -47.18
CA SER A 214 33.50 -11.80 -47.56
C SER A 214 32.32 -11.72 -46.58
N VAL A 215 31.73 -10.53 -46.51
CA VAL A 215 30.60 -10.20 -45.66
C VAL A 215 29.32 -10.37 -46.47
N ARG A 216 28.52 -11.41 -46.18
CA ARG A 216 27.23 -11.62 -46.83
C ARG A 216 26.13 -10.93 -46.03
N MET A 217 25.35 -10.07 -46.67
CA MET A 217 24.13 -9.53 -46.06
C MET A 217 22.98 -10.51 -46.29
N LEU A 218 22.24 -10.84 -45.24
CA LEU A 218 21.04 -11.67 -45.32
C LEU A 218 19.82 -10.76 -45.36
N ASP A 219 19.18 -10.71 -46.52
CA ASP A 219 17.93 -9.99 -46.73
C ASP A 219 16.70 -10.78 -46.19
N PRO A 220 15.57 -10.12 -45.91
CA PRO A 220 14.37 -10.78 -45.39
C PRO A 220 13.86 -11.95 -46.24
N ALA A 221 13.98 -11.89 -47.57
CA ALA A 221 13.51 -12.95 -48.46
C ALA A 221 14.39 -14.20 -48.35
N THR A 222 15.71 -14.03 -48.30
CA THR A 222 16.64 -15.13 -48.04
C THR A 222 16.41 -15.75 -46.66
N VAL A 223 16.21 -14.95 -45.61
CA VAL A 223 15.91 -15.46 -44.25
C VAL A 223 14.58 -16.23 -44.23
N LEU A 224 13.55 -15.77 -44.93
CA LEU A 224 12.28 -16.48 -45.06
C LEU A 224 12.45 -17.86 -45.70
N SER A 225 13.33 -17.97 -46.72
CA SER A 225 13.65 -19.25 -47.37
C SER A 225 14.36 -20.23 -46.43
N LEU A 226 15.19 -19.72 -45.51
CA LEU A 226 15.87 -20.53 -44.50
C LEU A 226 14.88 -21.03 -43.45
N PHE A 227 14.02 -20.15 -42.93
CA PHE A 227 13.05 -20.52 -41.90
C PHE A 227 12.00 -21.53 -42.40
N ARG A 228 11.59 -21.46 -43.67
CA ARG A 228 10.70 -22.48 -44.28
C ARG A 228 11.32 -23.87 -44.31
N ARG A 229 12.64 -23.97 -44.47
CA ARG A 229 13.38 -25.24 -44.53
C ARG A 229 13.66 -25.85 -43.16
N MET A 230 13.38 -25.16 -42.06
CA MET A 230 13.53 -25.71 -40.71
C MET A 230 12.51 -26.83 -40.44
N THR A 231 12.86 -27.79 -39.58
CA THR A 231 11.94 -28.85 -39.12
C THR A 231 11.37 -28.55 -37.75
N ASP A 232 10.23 -29.15 -37.41
CA ASP A 232 9.53 -28.87 -36.15
C ASP A 232 10.31 -29.30 -34.91
N GLU A 233 11.05 -30.43 -34.98
CA GLU A 233 11.94 -30.85 -33.88
C GLU A 233 13.02 -29.81 -33.56
N ASP A 234 13.55 -29.17 -34.60
CA ASP A 234 14.58 -28.14 -34.47
C ASP A 234 13.98 -26.83 -33.92
N CYS A 235 12.69 -26.57 -34.18
CA CYS A 235 11.95 -25.46 -33.59
C CYS A 235 11.69 -25.69 -32.09
N GLU A 236 11.31 -26.91 -31.71
CA GLU A 236 11.13 -27.32 -30.31
C GLU A 236 12.42 -27.14 -29.50
N LEU A 237 13.56 -27.54 -30.07
CA LEU A 237 14.88 -27.39 -29.47
C LEU A 237 15.24 -25.92 -29.17
N LEU A 238 14.82 -25.00 -30.04
CA LEU A 238 15.03 -23.56 -29.89
C LEU A 238 13.96 -22.87 -29.03
N ASN A 239 13.07 -23.64 -28.40
CA ASN A 239 11.94 -23.15 -27.60
C ASN A 239 10.98 -22.26 -28.40
N LEU A 240 10.78 -22.54 -29.69
CA LEU A 240 9.83 -21.82 -30.53
C LEU A 240 8.44 -22.46 -30.40
N GLY A 241 7.44 -21.67 -30.02
CA GLY A 241 6.07 -22.14 -29.89
C GLY A 241 5.32 -22.26 -31.23
N ASP A 242 5.86 -21.67 -32.29
CA ASP A 242 5.32 -21.70 -33.66
C ASP A 242 6.48 -21.62 -34.67
N ARG A 243 6.18 -21.83 -35.96
CA ARG A 243 7.16 -21.85 -37.05
C ARG A 243 7.87 -20.48 -37.20
N PRO A 244 9.19 -20.46 -37.37
CA PRO A 244 9.98 -19.22 -37.41
C PRO A 244 9.69 -18.35 -38.65
N GLU A 245 9.17 -18.94 -39.72
CA GLU A 245 8.78 -18.21 -40.93
C GLU A 245 7.67 -17.18 -40.68
N LYS A 246 6.82 -17.40 -39.66
CA LYS A 246 5.77 -16.45 -39.25
C LYS A 246 6.33 -15.17 -38.62
N LEU A 247 7.61 -15.17 -38.21
CA LEU A 247 8.25 -13.99 -37.62
C LEU A 247 8.55 -12.88 -38.64
N ILE A 248 8.54 -13.21 -39.93
CA ILE A 248 8.78 -12.27 -41.03
C ILE A 248 7.44 -11.76 -41.55
N VAL A 249 7.33 -10.44 -41.72
CA VAL A 249 6.10 -9.80 -42.18
C VAL A 249 6.02 -9.91 -43.69
N THR A 250 5.07 -10.69 -44.17
CA THR A 250 4.70 -10.81 -45.59
C THR A 250 3.42 -10.05 -45.89
N GLU A 251 2.49 -10.04 -44.92
CA GLU A 251 1.22 -9.33 -44.96
C GLU A 251 1.01 -8.62 -43.63
N ILE A 252 0.45 -7.41 -43.68
CA ILE A 252 0.13 -6.60 -42.51
C ILE A 252 -1.36 -6.70 -42.25
N ALA A 253 -1.74 -7.12 -41.05
CA ALA A 253 -3.11 -7.00 -40.57
C ALA A 253 -3.41 -5.52 -40.32
N VAL A 254 -4.31 -4.97 -41.11
CA VAL A 254 -4.78 -3.58 -41.02
C VAL A 254 -5.83 -3.55 -39.90
N PRO A 255 -5.59 -2.81 -38.78
CA PRO A 255 -6.52 -2.83 -37.66
C PRO A 255 -7.88 -2.22 -38.04
N PRO A 256 -8.97 -2.67 -37.41
CA PRO A 256 -10.30 -2.10 -37.60
C PRO A 256 -10.35 -0.60 -37.34
N VAL A 257 -11.30 0.07 -37.98
CA VAL A 257 -11.50 1.52 -37.86
C VAL A 257 -11.79 1.97 -36.41
N PRO A 258 -12.56 1.24 -35.57
CA PRO A 258 -12.75 1.60 -34.16
C PRO A 258 -11.47 1.68 -33.32
N ILE A 259 -10.38 1.02 -33.72
CA ILE A 259 -9.07 1.11 -33.04
C ILE A 259 -8.36 2.44 -33.37
N ARG A 260 -8.68 3.02 -34.52
CA ARG A 260 -8.08 4.23 -35.09
C ARG A 260 -9.14 5.24 -35.56
N PRO A 261 -10.01 5.70 -34.65
CA PRO A 261 -11.17 6.53 -35.02
C PRO A 261 -10.71 7.88 -35.58
N SER A 262 -11.47 8.39 -36.55
CA SER A 262 -11.26 9.73 -37.12
C SER A 262 -11.87 10.78 -36.20
N THR A 263 -11.15 11.88 -35.96
CA THR A 263 -11.64 12.99 -35.13
C THR A 263 -12.03 14.16 -36.00
N VAL A 264 -13.29 14.56 -35.95
CA VAL A 264 -13.77 15.75 -36.68
C VAL A 264 -13.63 16.96 -35.75
N VAL A 265 -12.86 17.96 -36.16
CA VAL A 265 -12.70 19.19 -35.38
C VAL A 265 -13.84 20.14 -35.74
N GLY A 266 -14.69 20.48 -34.76
CA GLY A 266 -15.75 21.50 -34.92
C GLY A 266 -16.92 21.12 -35.84
N ASN A 267 -17.50 22.14 -36.49
CA ASN A 267 -18.51 22.02 -37.55
C ASN A 267 -17.89 22.05 -38.96
N THR A 268 -16.57 22.15 -39.06
CA THR A 268 -15.84 22.04 -40.32
C THR A 268 -15.92 20.62 -40.88
N ARG A 269 -15.98 20.50 -42.21
CA ARG A 269 -16.07 19.22 -42.94
C ARG A 269 -14.72 18.47 -43.01
N THR A 270 -13.69 18.92 -42.28
CA THR A 270 -12.36 18.32 -42.26
C THR A 270 -12.20 17.35 -41.08
N SER A 271 -11.75 16.13 -41.36
CA SER A 271 -11.40 15.12 -40.35
C SER A 271 -9.89 15.07 -40.13
N ASN A 272 -9.49 15.04 -38.86
CA ASN A 272 -8.13 14.69 -38.46
C ASN A 272 -8.05 13.18 -38.25
N GLU A 273 -7.21 12.55 -39.04
CA GLU A 273 -7.00 11.10 -39.01
C GLU A 273 -6.01 10.69 -37.92
N ASP A 274 -6.18 9.47 -37.42
CA ASP A 274 -5.30 8.91 -36.41
C ASP A 274 -3.88 8.67 -36.97
N SER A 275 -2.85 8.76 -36.11
CA SER A 275 -1.45 8.54 -36.47
C SER A 275 -1.22 7.16 -37.11
N ILE A 276 -1.95 6.12 -36.69
CA ILE A 276 -1.88 4.79 -37.32
C ILE A 276 -2.35 4.84 -38.77
N THR A 277 -3.45 5.55 -39.05
CA THR A 277 -3.98 5.71 -40.40
C THR A 277 -2.98 6.45 -41.29
N ALA A 278 -2.31 7.48 -40.75
CA ALA A 278 -1.27 8.22 -41.45
C ALA A 278 -0.05 7.33 -41.80
N ILE A 279 0.46 6.55 -40.85
CA ILE A 279 1.59 5.64 -41.10
C ILE A 279 1.20 4.57 -42.14
N LEU A 280 0.00 3.98 -42.02
CA LEU A 280 -0.47 2.97 -42.98
C LEU A 280 -0.63 3.55 -44.39
N LYS A 281 -1.04 4.82 -44.52
CA LYS A 281 -1.09 5.51 -45.81
C LYS A 281 0.30 5.58 -46.45
N SER A 282 1.33 5.93 -45.67
CA SER A 282 2.72 5.94 -46.13
C SER A 282 3.18 4.54 -46.57
N ILE A 283 2.87 3.50 -45.79
CA ILE A 283 3.21 2.11 -46.13
C ILE A 283 2.55 1.69 -47.45
N VAL A 284 1.26 1.96 -47.64
CA VAL A 284 0.54 1.62 -48.88
C VAL A 284 1.16 2.32 -50.09
N ASN A 285 1.53 3.59 -49.94
CA ASN A 285 2.16 4.36 -51.01
C ASN A 285 3.55 3.80 -51.38
N THR A 286 4.44 3.62 -50.40
CA THR A 286 5.79 3.07 -50.61
C THR A 286 5.73 1.65 -51.19
N ASN A 287 4.78 0.83 -50.75
CA ASN A 287 4.59 -0.52 -51.27
C ASN A 287 4.11 -0.52 -52.74
N SER A 288 3.28 0.44 -53.13
CA SER A 288 2.82 0.60 -54.52
C SER A 288 3.97 1.03 -55.44
N ILE A 289 4.76 2.02 -55.00
CA ILE A 289 5.97 2.48 -55.72
C ILE A 289 6.97 1.34 -55.90
N LEU A 290 7.22 0.54 -54.84
CA LEU A 290 8.11 -0.62 -54.91
C LEU A 290 7.60 -1.67 -55.92
N LYS A 291 6.29 -1.93 -55.92
CA LYS A 291 5.68 -2.89 -56.85
C LYS A 291 5.80 -2.43 -58.30
N GLU A 292 5.56 -1.15 -58.58
CA GLU A 292 5.72 -0.55 -59.92
C GLU A 292 7.18 -0.60 -60.37
N THR A 293 8.12 -0.28 -59.48
CA THR A 293 9.56 -0.30 -59.79
C THR A 293 10.06 -1.71 -60.13
N LEU A 294 9.55 -2.73 -59.41
CA LEU A 294 9.85 -4.14 -59.68
C LEU A 294 9.29 -4.61 -61.04
N GLN A 295 8.07 -4.18 -61.39
CA GLN A 295 7.44 -4.52 -62.68
C GLN A 295 8.12 -3.82 -63.86
N ALA A 296 8.59 -2.59 -63.67
CA ALA A 296 9.31 -1.82 -64.67
C ALA A 296 10.78 -2.28 -64.87
N GLY A 297 11.26 -3.27 -64.11
CA GLY A 297 12.65 -3.77 -64.24
C GLY A 297 13.71 -2.76 -63.77
N GLY A 298 13.43 -1.98 -62.73
CA GLY A 298 14.34 -0.94 -62.23
C GLY A 298 15.70 -1.45 -61.73
N LEU A 299 16.71 -0.55 -61.68
CA LEU A 299 18.03 -0.87 -61.14
C LEU A 299 17.94 -1.38 -59.69
N PHE A 300 18.74 -2.41 -59.37
CA PHE A 300 18.78 -3.04 -58.04
C PHE A 300 18.91 -2.03 -56.90
N THR A 301 19.76 -1.01 -57.04
CA THR A 301 19.96 0.03 -56.02
C THR A 301 18.67 0.75 -55.66
N LYS A 302 17.88 1.16 -56.68
CA LYS A 302 16.60 1.86 -56.46
C LYS A 302 15.58 0.96 -55.78
N CYS A 303 15.49 -0.30 -56.20
CA CYS A 303 14.60 -1.28 -55.57
C CYS A 303 14.98 -1.54 -54.10
N PHE A 304 16.27 -1.65 -53.82
CA PHE A 304 16.79 -1.87 -52.48
C PHE A 304 16.53 -0.66 -51.56
N ASP A 305 16.74 0.57 -52.05
CA ASP A 305 16.45 1.79 -51.29
C ASP A 305 14.95 1.91 -50.97
N CYS A 306 14.07 1.64 -51.94
CA CYS A 306 12.62 1.62 -51.72
C CYS A 306 12.22 0.52 -50.71
N TRP A 307 12.87 -0.64 -50.75
CA TRP A 307 12.63 -1.72 -49.79
C TRP A 307 13.09 -1.36 -48.37
N GLN A 308 14.22 -0.66 -48.23
CA GLN A 308 14.66 -0.13 -46.95
C GLN A 308 13.70 0.93 -46.40
N GLN A 309 13.19 1.82 -47.25
CA GLN A 309 12.17 2.79 -46.84
C GLN A 309 10.90 2.10 -46.35
N LEU A 310 10.43 1.06 -47.06
CA LEU A 310 9.28 0.25 -46.64
C LEU A 310 9.55 -0.41 -45.27
N GLN A 311 10.74 -0.95 -45.05
CA GLN A 311 11.17 -1.52 -43.77
C GLN A 311 11.10 -0.48 -42.64
N LEU A 312 11.55 0.76 -42.87
CA LEU A 312 11.48 1.83 -41.87
C LEU A 312 10.04 2.23 -41.54
N GLN A 313 9.17 2.36 -42.55
CA GLN A 313 7.75 2.68 -42.33
C GLN A 313 7.02 1.60 -41.52
N VAL A 314 7.31 0.31 -41.76
CA VAL A 314 6.76 -0.79 -40.97
C VAL A 314 7.32 -0.80 -39.55
N VAL A 315 8.57 -0.37 -39.35
CA VAL A 315 9.15 -0.20 -38.01
C VAL A 315 8.43 0.91 -37.25
N GLU A 316 8.19 2.06 -37.90
CA GLU A 316 7.47 3.19 -37.31
C GLU A 316 6.05 2.80 -36.88
N TYR A 317 5.37 1.98 -37.68
CA TYR A 317 4.05 1.43 -37.37
C TYR A 317 4.03 0.61 -36.06
N VAL A 318 5.03 -0.25 -35.87
CA VAL A 318 5.11 -1.11 -34.67
C VAL A 318 5.67 -0.32 -33.48
N ASN A 319 6.84 0.31 -33.63
CA ASN A 319 7.57 1.02 -32.59
C ASN A 319 8.25 2.28 -33.16
N SER A 320 7.62 3.43 -32.96
CA SER A 320 8.11 4.72 -33.45
C SER A 320 9.36 5.24 -32.73
N ASP A 321 9.68 4.73 -31.54
CA ASP A 321 10.89 5.07 -30.77
C ASP A 321 12.07 4.12 -31.07
N ALA A 322 12.02 3.40 -32.19
CA ALA A 322 13.12 2.52 -32.57
C ALA A 322 14.37 3.36 -32.93
N PRO A 323 15.57 2.98 -32.46
CA PRO A 323 16.79 3.78 -32.67
C PRO A 323 17.24 3.87 -34.14
N CYS A 324 16.62 3.11 -35.04
CA CYS A 324 16.88 3.17 -36.48
C CYS A 324 16.02 4.20 -37.22
N LEU A 325 15.10 4.88 -36.52
CA LEU A 325 14.25 5.91 -37.10
C LEU A 325 14.76 7.31 -36.71
N PRO A 326 14.63 8.32 -37.58
CA PRO A 326 14.68 9.72 -37.17
C PRO A 326 13.50 10.01 -36.22
N GLU A 327 13.60 11.03 -35.35
CA GLU A 327 12.55 11.34 -34.36
C GLU A 327 11.17 11.48 -35.03
N SER A 328 10.31 10.48 -34.83
CA SER A 328 8.97 10.44 -35.40
C SER A 328 7.99 11.23 -34.54
N GLN A 329 7.10 11.98 -35.18
CA GLN A 329 5.99 12.68 -34.52
C GLN A 329 4.77 11.77 -34.27
N HIS A 330 4.76 10.55 -34.81
CA HIS A 330 3.61 9.64 -34.78
C HIS A 330 3.71 8.59 -33.66
N ARG A 331 2.55 8.18 -33.12
CA ARG A 331 2.47 7.12 -32.10
C ARG A 331 2.09 5.78 -32.71
N GLY A 332 3.06 4.90 -32.85
CA GLY A 332 2.88 3.49 -33.23
C GLY A 332 2.17 2.64 -32.17
N LEU A 333 2.07 1.34 -32.44
CA LEU A 333 1.31 0.40 -31.59
C LEU A 333 1.91 0.26 -30.19
N VAL A 334 3.24 0.12 -30.08
CA VAL A 334 3.92 -0.07 -28.79
C VAL A 334 3.74 1.15 -27.87
N GLN A 335 3.78 2.36 -28.41
CA GLN A 335 3.58 3.63 -27.68
C GLN A 335 2.20 3.71 -27.03
N ARG A 336 1.17 3.12 -27.66
CA ARG A 336 -0.20 3.07 -27.10
C ARG A 336 -0.35 2.04 -25.97
N LEU A 337 0.50 1.02 -25.95
CA LEU A 337 0.48 -0.03 -24.95
C LEU A 337 1.33 0.33 -23.72
N LYS A 338 2.52 0.93 -23.92
CA LYS A 338 3.48 1.27 -22.87
C LYS A 338 3.17 2.60 -22.16
N GLY A 339 3.83 2.81 -21.03
CA GLY A 339 3.76 4.08 -20.28
C GLY A 339 2.57 4.18 -19.31
N LYS A 340 2.44 5.35 -18.65
CA LYS A 340 1.39 5.60 -17.65
C LYS A 340 0.00 5.75 -18.28
N THR A 341 -0.06 6.39 -19.44
CA THR A 341 -1.28 6.59 -20.25
C THR A 341 -1.57 5.42 -21.21
N GLY A 342 -0.66 4.45 -21.31
CA GLY A 342 -0.84 3.27 -22.14
C GLY A 342 -1.93 2.34 -21.63
N ARG A 343 -2.42 1.45 -22.50
CA ARG A 343 -3.59 0.59 -22.23
C ARG A 343 -3.47 -0.24 -20.96
N PHE A 344 -2.32 -0.88 -20.71
CA PHE A 344 -2.16 -1.76 -19.54
C PHE A 344 -2.38 -1.05 -18.20
N ARG A 345 -1.94 0.22 -18.10
CA ARG A 345 -2.03 0.99 -16.85
C ARG A 345 -3.24 1.90 -16.80
N GLY A 346 -3.52 2.64 -17.87
CA GLY A 346 -4.54 3.70 -17.90
C GLY A 346 -5.95 3.24 -18.27
N ASN A 347 -6.10 2.04 -18.85
CA ASN A 347 -7.41 1.51 -19.27
C ASN A 347 -7.76 0.16 -18.66
N LEU A 348 -6.77 -0.73 -18.47
CA LEU A 348 -6.99 -2.07 -17.93
C LEU A 348 -6.87 -2.09 -16.41
N SER A 349 -5.68 -1.78 -15.87
CA SER A 349 -5.45 -1.81 -14.41
C SER A 349 -6.19 -0.68 -13.68
N GLY A 350 -6.18 0.52 -14.26
CA GLY A 350 -6.99 1.64 -13.81
C GLY A 350 -7.93 2.06 -14.95
N LYS A 351 -9.16 2.42 -14.61
CA LYS A 351 -10.14 2.97 -15.56
C LYS A 351 -11.04 3.97 -14.84
N ARG A 352 -11.62 4.89 -15.60
CA ARG A 352 -12.70 5.74 -15.07
C ARG A 352 -13.95 4.89 -14.93
N THR A 353 -14.64 5.02 -13.80
CA THR A 353 -15.86 4.29 -13.50
C THR A 353 -17.04 5.26 -13.40
N GLU A 354 -18.21 4.78 -13.79
CA GLU A 354 -19.48 5.50 -13.65
C GLU A 354 -20.02 5.39 -12.21
N TYR A 355 -21.06 6.17 -11.89
CA TYR A 355 -21.68 6.23 -10.56
C TYR A 355 -20.70 6.62 -9.45
N THR A 356 -19.90 7.64 -9.73
CA THR A 356 -18.92 8.19 -8.80
C THR A 356 -19.14 9.68 -8.59
N GLY A 357 -18.82 10.17 -7.40
CA GLY A 357 -18.87 11.58 -7.02
C GLY A 357 -17.57 12.01 -6.35
N ARG A 358 -17.26 13.30 -6.42
CA ARG A 358 -16.10 13.88 -5.72
C ARG A 358 -16.48 15.27 -5.23
N THR A 359 -16.20 15.55 -3.96
CA THR A 359 -16.42 16.87 -3.36
C THR A 359 -15.51 17.07 -2.16
N VAL A 360 -15.34 18.34 -1.76
CA VAL A 360 -14.63 18.75 -0.54
C VAL A 360 -15.24 18.07 0.69
N ILE A 361 -14.38 17.65 1.61
CA ILE A 361 -14.77 17.06 2.88
C ILE A 361 -14.90 18.10 4.00
N SER A 362 -15.77 17.83 4.96
CA SER A 362 -15.94 18.65 6.17
C SER A 362 -16.23 17.76 7.39
N PRO A 363 -15.86 18.18 8.60
CA PRO A 363 -16.11 17.40 9.82
C PRO A 363 -17.60 17.40 10.19
N ASP A 364 -18.07 16.30 10.79
CA ASP A 364 -19.36 16.25 11.49
C ASP A 364 -19.33 15.20 12.63
N PRO A 365 -19.16 15.62 13.90
CA PRO A 365 -19.04 14.71 15.03
C PRO A 365 -20.37 14.07 15.44
N ASN A 366 -21.50 14.56 14.92
CA ASN A 366 -22.82 14.00 15.22
C ASN A 366 -23.12 12.74 14.40
N LEU A 367 -22.43 12.56 13.27
CA LEU A 367 -22.52 11.36 12.47
C LEU A 367 -21.85 10.19 13.18
N ARG A 368 -22.42 9.00 12.98
CA ARG A 368 -21.76 7.77 13.42
C ARG A 368 -20.47 7.58 12.62
N ILE A 369 -19.47 6.92 13.19
CA ILE A 369 -18.23 6.58 12.47
C ILE A 369 -18.46 5.73 11.20
N THR A 370 -19.61 5.07 11.09
CA THR A 370 -20.00 4.28 9.91
C THR A 370 -20.76 5.08 8.86
N GLU A 371 -21.11 6.33 9.14
CA GLU A 371 -21.93 7.16 8.28
C GLU A 371 -21.10 8.21 7.55
N VAL A 372 -21.51 8.48 6.32
CA VAL A 372 -21.03 9.62 5.53
C VAL A 372 -22.23 10.44 5.07
N ALA A 373 -22.19 11.73 5.35
CA ALA A 373 -23.17 12.68 4.85
C ALA A 373 -22.93 12.98 3.38
N ILE A 374 -23.97 12.79 2.57
CA ILE A 374 -23.96 12.98 1.12
C ILE A 374 -24.91 14.12 0.75
N PRO A 375 -24.46 15.09 -0.07
CA PRO A 375 -25.31 16.16 -0.57
C PRO A 375 -26.55 15.66 -1.32
N VAL A 376 -27.71 16.26 -1.08
CA VAL A 376 -28.96 15.99 -1.82
C VAL A 376 -28.74 16.10 -3.34
N LEU A 377 -27.95 17.07 -3.80
CA LEU A 377 -27.65 17.26 -5.22
C LEU A 377 -26.89 16.05 -5.81
N MET A 378 -25.96 15.49 -5.06
CA MET A 378 -25.21 14.31 -5.46
C MET A 378 -26.10 13.06 -5.41
N ALA A 379 -26.93 12.92 -4.37
CA ALA A 379 -27.85 11.80 -4.19
C ALA A 379 -28.92 11.67 -5.29
N ARG A 380 -29.34 12.80 -5.90
CA ARG A 380 -30.28 12.81 -7.04
C ARG A 380 -29.65 12.31 -8.35
N VAL A 381 -28.34 12.50 -8.51
CA VAL A 381 -27.60 12.10 -9.71
C VAL A 381 -27.10 10.67 -9.59
N LEU A 382 -26.55 10.30 -8.43
CA LEU A 382 -26.09 8.95 -8.15
C LEU A 382 -27.29 8.06 -7.82
N THR A 383 -27.60 7.12 -8.71
CA THR A 383 -28.72 6.19 -8.56
C THR A 383 -28.28 4.80 -8.16
N TYR A 384 -29.21 4.05 -7.58
CA TYR A 384 -29.09 2.62 -7.31
C TYR A 384 -30.19 1.85 -8.06
N PRO A 385 -29.84 0.82 -8.85
CA PRO A 385 -30.80 0.01 -9.59
C PRO A 385 -31.48 -1.00 -8.64
N GLU A 386 -32.59 -0.60 -8.04
CA GLU A 386 -33.36 -1.46 -7.14
C GLU A 386 -34.35 -2.32 -7.95
N ARG A 387 -34.22 -3.64 -7.84
CA ARG A 387 -35.14 -4.58 -8.48
C ARG A 387 -36.46 -4.63 -7.72
N VAL A 388 -37.56 -4.52 -8.45
CA VAL A 388 -38.92 -4.50 -7.89
C VAL A 388 -39.30 -5.90 -7.42
N SER A 389 -39.62 -5.99 -6.13
CA SER A 389 -40.12 -7.15 -5.40
C SER A 389 -41.43 -6.80 -4.69
N ASN A 390 -42.08 -7.78 -4.08
CA ASN A 390 -43.30 -7.55 -3.32
C ASN A 390 -43.10 -6.60 -2.12
N TYR A 391 -41.89 -6.59 -1.55
CA TYR A 391 -41.59 -5.82 -0.34
C TYR A 391 -41.35 -4.32 -0.61
N ASN A 392 -40.83 -3.97 -1.79
CA ASN A 392 -40.44 -2.59 -2.12
C ASN A 392 -41.32 -1.94 -3.20
N LEU A 393 -42.34 -2.64 -3.71
CA LEU A 393 -43.21 -2.14 -4.79
C LEU A 393 -43.85 -0.79 -4.46
N GLU A 394 -44.45 -0.64 -3.28
CA GLU A 394 -45.10 0.62 -2.88
C GLU A 394 -44.11 1.77 -2.68
N LYS A 395 -42.95 1.46 -2.07
CA LYS A 395 -41.85 2.42 -1.93
C LYS A 395 -41.38 2.94 -3.29
N LEU A 396 -41.13 2.04 -4.24
CA LEU A 396 -40.66 2.42 -5.58
C LEU A 396 -41.72 3.16 -6.40
N ARG A 397 -43.00 2.80 -6.26
CA ARG A 397 -44.11 3.58 -6.82
C ARG A 397 -44.11 5.03 -6.34
N GLN A 398 -43.84 5.25 -5.06
CA GLN A 398 -43.74 6.59 -4.50
C GLN A 398 -42.52 7.36 -5.05
N CYS A 399 -41.36 6.70 -5.18
CA CYS A 399 -40.17 7.30 -5.80
C CYS A 399 -40.42 7.72 -7.26
N ILE A 400 -41.13 6.89 -8.04
CA ILE A 400 -41.49 7.20 -9.44
C ILE A 400 -42.43 8.42 -9.50
N ARG A 401 -43.43 8.51 -8.62
CA ARG A 401 -44.34 9.65 -8.53
C ARG A 401 -43.59 10.95 -8.21
N ASN A 402 -42.64 10.91 -7.28
CA ASN A 402 -41.78 12.05 -6.94
C ASN A 402 -40.91 12.46 -8.15
N GLY A 403 -40.42 11.49 -8.92
CA GLY A 403 -39.64 11.71 -10.13
C GLY A 403 -38.19 12.15 -9.86
N PRO A 404 -37.49 12.70 -10.86
CA PRO A 404 -36.04 12.94 -10.77
C PRO A 404 -35.63 14.19 -9.97
N TYR A 405 -36.55 15.15 -9.76
CA TYR A 405 -36.20 16.45 -9.16
C TYR A 405 -36.42 16.53 -7.65
N LYS A 406 -37.29 15.68 -7.08
CA LYS A 406 -37.59 15.64 -5.65
C LYS A 406 -36.95 14.41 -5.03
N HIS A 407 -36.15 14.59 -3.99
CA HIS A 407 -35.63 13.50 -3.16
C HIS A 407 -36.61 13.20 -2.02
N PRO A 408 -36.90 11.94 -1.69
CA PRO A 408 -36.48 10.71 -2.38
C PRO A 408 -37.26 10.47 -3.68
N GLY A 409 -36.56 10.14 -4.77
CA GLY A 409 -37.14 10.01 -6.12
C GLY A 409 -36.46 8.95 -6.98
N ALA A 410 -36.72 8.96 -8.30
CA ALA A 410 -36.13 8.04 -9.26
C ALA A 410 -35.93 8.70 -10.63
N ASN A 411 -34.93 8.22 -11.38
CA ASN A 411 -34.55 8.77 -12.68
C ASN A 411 -35.01 7.90 -13.86
N PHE A 412 -34.92 6.59 -13.74
CA PHE A 412 -35.20 5.66 -14.84
C PHE A 412 -35.93 4.39 -14.37
N ILE A 413 -36.68 3.79 -15.30
CA ILE A 413 -37.26 2.45 -15.16
C ILE A 413 -36.70 1.59 -16.29
N ILE A 414 -36.24 0.39 -15.96
CA ILE A 414 -35.74 -0.60 -16.91
C ILE A 414 -36.71 -1.78 -16.90
N THR A 415 -37.28 -2.10 -18.06
CA THR A 415 -38.14 -3.27 -18.24
C THR A 415 -37.29 -4.55 -18.30
N PRO A 416 -37.87 -5.74 -18.07
CA PRO A 416 -37.14 -7.01 -18.23
C PRO A 416 -36.51 -7.21 -19.62
N ASP A 417 -37.06 -6.56 -20.65
CA ASP A 417 -36.53 -6.59 -22.03
C ASP A 417 -35.30 -5.68 -22.22
N GLY A 418 -34.88 -4.96 -21.17
CA GLY A 418 -33.75 -4.03 -21.18
C GLY A 418 -34.09 -2.62 -21.69
N THR A 419 -35.35 -2.32 -21.97
CA THR A 419 -35.74 -0.97 -22.41
C THR A 419 -35.71 0.01 -21.25
N LYS A 420 -34.94 1.10 -21.39
CA LYS A 420 -34.77 2.14 -20.37
C LYS A 420 -35.69 3.33 -20.62
N LEU A 421 -36.72 3.47 -19.80
CA LEU A 421 -37.66 4.59 -19.79
C LEU A 421 -37.16 5.72 -18.88
N SER A 422 -37.11 6.96 -19.38
CA SER A 422 -36.73 8.13 -18.58
C SER A 422 -37.95 8.76 -17.90
N LEU A 423 -37.86 8.96 -16.58
CA LEU A 423 -38.91 9.61 -15.78
C LEU A 423 -38.94 11.13 -15.91
N LYS A 424 -38.04 11.71 -16.70
CA LYS A 424 -38.03 13.13 -17.03
C LYS A 424 -39.10 13.49 -18.06
N PHE A 425 -39.38 12.57 -18.98
CA PHE A 425 -40.26 12.79 -20.13
C PHE A 425 -41.32 11.68 -20.14
N GLY A 426 -42.45 11.89 -19.48
CA GLY A 426 -43.55 10.92 -19.42
C GLY A 426 -44.48 11.13 -18.23
N ASP A 427 -45.68 10.51 -18.28
CA ASP A 427 -46.60 10.53 -17.14
C ASP A 427 -46.17 9.50 -16.07
N ARG A 428 -45.66 10.05 -14.98
CA ARG A 428 -45.16 9.32 -13.81
C ARG A 428 -46.28 8.52 -13.11
N ARG A 429 -47.54 8.94 -13.20
CA ARG A 429 -48.66 8.24 -12.53
C ARG A 429 -48.96 6.91 -13.21
N ILE A 430 -48.96 6.91 -14.54
CA ILE A 430 -49.15 5.71 -15.36
C ILE A 430 -47.97 4.76 -15.16
N ALA A 431 -46.73 5.27 -15.28
CA ALA A 431 -45.52 4.48 -15.07
C ALA A 431 -45.47 3.80 -13.69
N ALA A 432 -45.92 4.48 -12.63
CA ALA A 432 -46.00 3.90 -11.29
C ALA A 432 -47.10 2.82 -11.17
N ARG A 433 -48.25 3.02 -11.81
CA ARG A 433 -49.35 2.03 -11.81
C ARG A 433 -48.92 0.75 -12.53
N ASP A 434 -48.27 0.91 -13.67
CA ASP A 434 -47.90 -0.19 -14.56
C ASP A 434 -46.61 -0.91 -14.13
N LEU A 435 -45.97 -0.47 -13.03
CA LEU A 435 -44.81 -1.12 -12.44
C LEU A 435 -45.17 -2.53 -11.93
N LYS A 436 -44.40 -3.53 -12.39
CA LYS A 436 -44.55 -4.95 -12.02
C LYS A 436 -43.27 -5.49 -11.39
N CYS A 437 -43.39 -6.61 -10.67
CA CYS A 437 -42.25 -7.34 -10.15
C CYS A 437 -41.32 -7.79 -11.28
N GLY A 438 -40.01 -7.72 -11.05
CA GLY A 438 -39.00 -8.04 -12.06
C GLY A 438 -38.51 -6.85 -12.87
N TYR A 439 -39.20 -5.70 -12.82
CA TYR A 439 -38.69 -4.42 -13.34
C TYR A 439 -37.56 -3.92 -12.45
N THR A 440 -36.69 -3.05 -12.97
CA THR A 440 -35.63 -2.40 -12.21
C THR A 440 -35.83 -0.89 -12.22
N VAL A 441 -35.82 -0.26 -11.05
CA VAL A 441 -35.98 1.19 -10.91
C VAL A 441 -34.66 1.79 -10.45
N GLU A 442 -34.11 2.73 -11.22
CA GLU A 442 -32.94 3.51 -10.82
C GLU A 442 -33.39 4.64 -9.90
N ARG A 443 -33.53 4.32 -8.60
CA ARG A 443 -33.89 5.28 -7.56
C ARG A 443 -32.70 6.14 -7.15
N HIS A 444 -32.97 7.31 -6.58
CA HIS A 444 -31.94 8.13 -5.93
C HIS A 444 -31.31 7.40 -4.75
N LEU A 445 -30.11 7.83 -4.38
CA LEU A 445 -29.45 7.39 -3.16
C LEU A 445 -30.26 7.84 -1.93
N GLU A 446 -30.43 6.96 -0.96
CA GLU A 446 -31.20 7.20 0.26
C GLU A 446 -30.38 6.90 1.53
N ASP A 447 -30.95 7.22 2.69
CA ASP A 447 -30.30 6.95 3.97
C ASP A 447 -30.12 5.45 4.20
N GLY A 448 -28.91 5.07 4.62
CA GLY A 448 -28.55 3.69 4.90
C GLY A 448 -27.95 2.93 3.72
N ASP A 449 -27.96 3.49 2.50
CA ASP A 449 -27.31 2.90 1.34
C ASP A 449 -25.80 2.74 1.57
N VAL A 450 -25.25 1.63 1.10
CA VAL A 450 -23.82 1.32 1.25
C VAL A 450 -23.05 2.01 0.14
N VAL A 451 -22.07 2.83 0.51
CA VAL A 451 -21.19 3.55 -0.41
C VAL A 451 -19.73 3.27 -0.10
N LEU A 452 -18.86 3.34 -1.10
CA LEU A 452 -17.42 3.28 -0.93
C LEU A 452 -16.86 4.69 -0.91
N PHE A 453 -16.00 4.96 0.07
CA PHE A 453 -15.41 6.27 0.28
C PHE A 453 -13.88 6.15 0.31
N ASN A 454 -13.22 6.94 -0.53
CA ASN A 454 -11.81 6.80 -0.85
C ASN A 454 -11.08 8.14 -0.89
N ARG A 455 -9.88 8.21 -0.29
CA ARG A 455 -8.94 9.33 -0.48
C ARG A 455 -7.84 8.96 -1.46
N GLN A 456 -7.54 9.87 -2.39
CA GLN A 456 -6.35 9.79 -3.23
C GLN A 456 -5.25 10.69 -2.66
N PRO A 457 -4.00 10.21 -2.50
CA PRO A 457 -3.48 8.87 -2.80
C PRO A 457 -3.83 7.81 -1.75
N SER A 458 -4.04 6.57 -2.18
CA SER A 458 -4.29 5.42 -1.30
C SER A 458 -2.98 4.70 -0.97
N LEU A 459 -2.62 4.63 0.32
CA LEU A 459 -1.35 4.02 0.78
C LEU A 459 -1.53 2.59 1.33
N HIS A 460 -2.68 2.32 1.92
CA HIS A 460 -3.03 1.03 2.53
C HIS A 460 -4.50 0.71 2.26
N ARG A 461 -4.94 -0.53 2.54
CA ARG A 461 -6.32 -0.96 2.25
C ARG A 461 -7.40 -0.07 2.87
N MET A 462 -7.20 0.42 4.10
CA MET A 462 -8.19 1.27 4.79
C MET A 462 -8.30 2.71 4.22
N SER A 463 -7.50 3.07 3.20
CA SER A 463 -7.70 4.34 2.48
C SER A 463 -8.96 4.31 1.61
N ILE A 464 -9.57 3.14 1.43
CA ILE A 464 -10.91 2.95 0.89
C ILE A 464 -11.73 2.09 1.87
N MET A 465 -12.86 2.59 2.33
CA MET A 465 -13.75 1.87 3.24
C MET A 465 -15.20 2.09 2.83
N SER A 466 -16.08 1.22 3.31
CA SER A 466 -17.51 1.33 3.10
C SER A 466 -18.19 2.04 4.27
N HIS A 467 -19.07 2.99 3.92
CA HIS A 467 -19.88 3.77 4.83
C HIS A 467 -21.36 3.65 4.44
N ARG A 468 -22.24 4.02 5.37
CA ARG A 468 -23.67 4.21 5.13
C ARG A 468 -23.94 5.65 4.77
N ALA A 469 -24.67 5.86 3.68
CA ALA A 469 -25.10 7.17 3.22
C ALA A 469 -26.07 7.80 4.23
N ARG A 470 -25.93 9.10 4.43
CA ARG A 470 -26.92 9.95 5.10
C ARG A 470 -27.11 11.22 4.30
N ILE A 471 -28.30 11.49 3.81
CA ILE A 471 -28.55 12.57 2.86
C ILE A 471 -28.73 13.89 3.62
N MET A 472 -27.92 14.88 3.27
CA MET A 472 -27.90 16.20 3.91
C MET A 472 -28.03 17.33 2.87
N PRO A 473 -28.63 18.49 3.23
CA PRO A 473 -28.93 19.56 2.28
C PRO A 473 -27.69 20.30 1.75
N TRP A 474 -26.57 20.22 2.47
CA TRP A 474 -25.31 20.89 2.15
C TRP A 474 -24.59 20.26 0.95
N ARG A 475 -23.50 20.89 0.50
CA ARG A 475 -22.75 20.47 -0.70
C ARG A 475 -21.47 19.69 -0.42
N THR A 476 -21.01 19.63 0.83
CA THR A 476 -19.77 18.91 1.20
C THR A 476 -20.07 17.48 1.64
N LEU A 477 -19.09 16.59 1.47
CA LEU A 477 -19.13 15.26 2.09
C LEU A 477 -18.72 15.42 3.57
N ARG A 478 -19.47 14.81 4.50
CA ARG A 478 -19.12 14.91 5.93
C ARG A 478 -19.01 13.56 6.58
N PHE A 479 -18.07 13.41 7.50
CA PHE A 479 -17.90 12.18 8.26
C PHE A 479 -17.23 12.50 9.61
N ASN A 480 -17.28 11.52 10.50
CA ASN A 480 -16.74 11.66 11.85
C ASN A 480 -15.21 11.71 11.86
N GLU A 481 -14.65 12.61 12.64
CA GLU A 481 -13.23 12.93 12.77
C GLU A 481 -12.39 11.75 13.31
N SER A 482 -13.04 10.79 13.99
CA SER A 482 -12.40 9.56 14.46
C SER A 482 -11.89 8.69 13.29
N VAL A 483 -12.44 8.87 12.08
CA VAL A 483 -12.11 8.11 10.87
C VAL A 483 -11.10 8.86 9.98
N CYS A 484 -10.63 10.05 10.37
CA CYS A 484 -9.65 10.82 9.58
C CYS A 484 -8.28 10.13 9.49
N ASN A 485 -7.86 9.41 10.54
CA ASN A 485 -6.54 8.77 10.59
C ASN A 485 -6.32 7.74 9.45
N PRO A 486 -7.22 6.78 9.17
CA PRO A 486 -7.10 5.90 8.01
C PRO A 486 -6.99 6.61 6.66
N TYR A 487 -7.65 7.76 6.51
CA TYR A 487 -7.56 8.54 5.28
C TYR A 487 -6.34 9.48 5.28
N ASN A 488 -5.68 9.71 6.41
CA ASN A 488 -4.71 10.79 6.60
C ASN A 488 -5.26 12.16 6.15
N ALA A 489 -6.53 12.43 6.45
CA ALA A 489 -7.24 13.66 6.08
C ALA A 489 -7.25 14.68 7.23
N ASP A 490 -7.19 15.97 6.91
CA ASP A 490 -7.06 17.08 7.87
C ASP A 490 -8.01 18.27 7.60
N PHE A 491 -9.00 18.12 6.73
CA PHE A 491 -10.07 19.09 6.44
C PHE A 491 -9.58 20.50 6.02
N ASP A 492 -8.48 20.58 5.28
CA ASP A 492 -7.84 21.82 4.81
C ASP A 492 -8.32 22.28 3.41
N GLY A 493 -9.34 21.64 2.85
CA GLY A 493 -9.77 21.79 1.46
C GLY A 493 -9.65 20.50 0.64
N ASP A 494 -9.17 19.43 1.27
CA ASP A 494 -9.15 18.08 0.74
C ASP A 494 -10.48 17.64 0.09
N GLU A 495 -10.38 16.89 -1.00
CA GLU A 495 -11.50 16.27 -1.69
C GLU A 495 -11.39 14.75 -1.64
N MET A 496 -12.53 14.07 -1.47
CA MET A 496 -12.58 12.62 -1.48
C MET A 496 -13.58 12.09 -2.52
N ASN A 497 -13.32 10.87 -2.98
CA ASN A 497 -14.15 10.20 -3.97
C ASN A 497 -15.15 9.28 -3.29
N LEU A 498 -16.35 9.24 -3.86
CA LEU A 498 -17.45 8.38 -3.47
C LEU A 498 -17.83 7.48 -4.65
N HIS A 499 -18.01 6.19 -4.40
CA HIS A 499 -18.43 5.21 -5.40
C HIS A 499 -19.66 4.46 -4.89
N VAL A 500 -20.69 4.29 -5.73
CA VAL A 500 -21.92 3.58 -5.35
C VAL A 500 -21.92 2.19 -5.99
N PRO A 501 -21.80 1.09 -5.20
CA PRO A 501 -21.96 -0.26 -5.70
C PRO A 501 -23.32 -0.45 -6.38
N GLN A 502 -23.33 -1.03 -7.58
CA GLN A 502 -24.56 -1.17 -8.39
C GLN A 502 -25.22 -2.54 -8.26
N THR A 503 -24.55 -3.55 -7.70
CA THR A 503 -25.06 -4.91 -7.53
C THR A 503 -25.19 -5.27 -6.06
N GLU A 504 -26.12 -6.17 -5.73
CA GLU A 504 -26.35 -6.64 -4.35
C GLU A 504 -25.15 -7.43 -3.79
N GLU A 505 -24.47 -8.21 -4.64
CA GLU A 505 -23.25 -8.93 -4.27
C GLU A 505 -22.14 -7.97 -3.84
N ALA A 506 -21.83 -6.98 -4.69
CA ALA A 506 -20.79 -5.98 -4.38
C ALA A 506 -21.18 -5.12 -3.16
N ARG A 507 -22.47 -4.85 -2.97
CA ARG A 507 -22.99 -4.12 -1.79
C ARG A 507 -22.75 -4.91 -0.51
N THR A 508 -22.98 -6.22 -0.55
CA THR A 508 -22.80 -7.13 0.58
C THR A 508 -21.32 -7.30 0.92
N GLU A 509 -20.46 -7.50 -0.08
CA GLU A 509 -19.00 -7.56 0.11
C GLU A 509 -18.45 -6.25 0.70
N ALA A 510 -18.88 -5.10 0.18
CA ALA A 510 -18.47 -3.79 0.69
C ALA A 510 -18.84 -3.61 2.17
N LEU A 511 -20.07 -3.98 2.56
CA LEU A 511 -20.53 -3.83 3.93
C LEU A 511 -19.81 -4.79 4.89
N MET A 512 -19.67 -6.06 4.52
CA MET A 512 -19.13 -7.10 5.39
C MET A 512 -17.61 -7.07 5.49
N LEU A 513 -16.89 -6.80 4.41
CA LEU A 513 -15.42 -6.83 4.40
C LEU A 513 -14.81 -5.43 4.52
N MET A 514 -15.39 -4.43 3.86
CA MET A 514 -14.82 -3.07 3.79
C MET A 514 -15.46 -2.09 4.76
N GLY A 515 -16.46 -2.51 5.55
CA GLY A 515 -17.12 -1.65 6.53
C GLY A 515 -16.15 -1.09 7.58
N VAL A 516 -16.36 0.16 8.00
CA VAL A 516 -15.53 0.83 9.01
C VAL A 516 -15.48 0.03 10.32
N GLN A 517 -16.61 -0.54 10.75
CA GLN A 517 -16.71 -1.36 11.98
C GLN A 517 -15.77 -2.57 11.96
N ASN A 518 -15.55 -3.17 10.80
CA ASN A 518 -14.71 -4.37 10.67
C ASN A 518 -13.23 -4.01 10.42
N ASN A 519 -12.96 -2.74 10.08
CA ASN A 519 -11.62 -2.21 9.79
C ASN A 519 -11.19 -1.13 10.80
N LEU A 520 -11.46 -1.36 12.09
CA LEU A 520 -10.96 -0.47 13.16
C LEU A 520 -9.46 -0.65 13.41
N CYS A 521 -8.95 -1.86 13.23
CA CYS A 521 -7.54 -2.21 13.38
C CYS A 521 -6.77 -2.19 12.05
N THR A 522 -5.50 -1.79 12.10
CA THR A 522 -4.60 -1.95 10.96
C THR A 522 -4.15 -3.41 10.81
N PRO A 523 -4.10 -3.94 9.57
CA PRO A 523 -3.63 -5.30 9.33
C PRO A 523 -2.13 -5.49 9.57
N LYS A 524 -1.36 -4.40 9.71
CA LYS A 524 0.10 -4.45 9.90
C LYS A 524 0.51 -5.04 11.24
N ASN A 525 -0.14 -4.60 12.33
CA ASN A 525 0.24 -4.95 13.69
C ASN A 525 -0.97 -5.16 14.63
N GLY A 526 -2.20 -5.03 14.13
CA GLY A 526 -3.42 -5.18 14.93
C GLY A 526 -3.72 -4.00 15.86
N GLU A 527 -3.04 -2.86 15.71
CA GLU A 527 -3.35 -1.65 16.48
C GLU A 527 -4.61 -0.94 15.95
N ILE A 528 -5.34 -0.29 16.85
CA ILE A 528 -6.49 0.54 16.48
C ILE A 528 -5.99 1.78 15.72
N LEU A 529 -6.53 1.99 14.51
CA LEU A 529 -6.26 3.17 13.70
C LEU A 529 -7.42 4.17 13.73
N VAL A 530 -8.67 3.69 13.68
CA VAL A 530 -9.88 4.49 13.88
C VAL A 530 -10.04 4.72 15.37
N ALA A 531 -9.72 5.92 15.84
CA ALA A 531 -9.65 6.25 17.26
C ALA A 531 -10.00 7.72 17.47
N SER A 532 -10.13 8.12 18.73
CA SER A 532 -10.37 9.51 19.08
C SER A 532 -9.18 10.39 18.71
N THR A 533 -9.47 11.56 18.13
CA THR A 533 -8.47 12.50 17.64
C THR A 533 -8.56 13.83 18.39
N GLN A 534 -7.42 14.53 18.46
CA GLN A 534 -7.28 15.93 18.90
C GLN A 534 -8.23 16.35 20.05
N ASP A 535 -9.28 17.11 19.76
CA ASP A 535 -10.20 17.70 20.74
C ASP A 535 -10.97 16.66 21.57
N PHE A 536 -11.22 15.46 21.01
CA PHE A 536 -11.84 14.36 21.74
C PHE A 536 -10.91 13.86 22.87
N LEU A 537 -9.60 13.89 22.65
CA LEU A 537 -8.62 13.53 23.68
C LEU A 537 -8.50 14.62 24.74
N THR A 538 -8.49 15.90 24.32
CA THR A 538 -8.40 17.03 25.26
C THR A 538 -9.64 17.12 26.16
N SER A 539 -10.84 17.00 25.61
CA SER A 539 -12.08 16.98 26.40
C SER A 539 -12.12 15.81 27.39
N SER A 540 -11.76 14.59 26.95
CA SER A 540 -11.63 13.42 27.82
C SER A 540 -10.68 13.68 29.00
N PHE A 541 -9.52 14.25 28.71
CA PHE A 541 -8.51 14.55 29.71
C PHE A 541 -8.97 15.59 30.72
N LEU A 542 -9.63 16.66 30.26
CA LEU A 542 -10.16 17.71 31.14
C LEU A 542 -11.27 17.18 32.06
N VAL A 543 -12.18 16.36 31.54
CA VAL A 543 -13.30 15.78 32.31
C VAL A 543 -12.82 14.77 33.34
N THR A 544 -11.82 13.96 33.02
CA THR A 544 -11.35 12.87 33.91
C THR A 544 -10.36 13.32 34.98
N ARG A 545 -10.06 14.62 35.06
CA ARG A 545 -9.25 15.19 36.14
C ARG A 545 -9.89 15.00 37.52
N LYS A 546 -9.04 14.98 38.55
CA LYS A 546 -9.46 14.77 39.95
C LYS A 546 -10.29 15.93 40.53
N ASP A 547 -10.14 17.13 40.00
CA ASP A 547 -10.81 18.34 40.49
C ASP A 547 -12.11 18.67 39.72
N ALA A 548 -12.52 17.83 38.77
CA ALA A 548 -13.76 18.00 38.03
C ALA A 548 -14.94 17.37 38.81
N PHE A 549 -15.77 18.23 39.41
CA PHE A 549 -16.99 17.87 40.11
C PHE A 549 -18.22 18.52 39.45
N TYR A 550 -19.30 17.75 39.37
CA TYR A 550 -20.56 18.17 38.77
C TYR A 550 -21.70 17.95 39.76
N ASP A 551 -22.58 18.93 39.88
CA ASP A 551 -23.86 18.78 40.56
C ASP A 551 -24.81 17.92 39.71
N ARG A 552 -25.97 17.55 40.27
CA ARG A 552 -26.94 16.70 39.57
C ARG A 552 -27.42 17.31 38.26
N SER A 553 -27.63 18.64 38.22
CA SER A 553 -28.15 19.31 37.02
C SER A 553 -27.12 19.30 35.89
N SER A 554 -25.87 19.67 36.19
CA SER A 554 -24.79 19.62 35.20
C SER A 554 -24.50 18.19 34.76
N PHE A 555 -24.46 17.23 35.70
CA PHE A 555 -24.17 15.83 35.37
C PHE A 555 -25.22 15.24 34.43
N THR A 556 -26.51 15.46 34.70
CA THR A 556 -27.60 14.97 33.84
C THR A 556 -27.61 15.63 32.45
N LEU A 557 -27.26 16.92 32.38
CA LEU A 557 -27.07 17.62 31.10
C LEU A 557 -25.93 17.00 30.28
N LEU A 558 -24.77 16.75 30.91
CA LEU A 558 -23.63 16.11 30.27
C LEU A 558 -23.95 14.68 29.81
N CYS A 559 -24.68 13.91 30.61
CA CYS A 559 -25.20 12.60 30.23
C CYS A 559 -26.10 12.67 28.99
N SER A 560 -26.93 13.72 28.88
CA SER A 560 -27.82 13.91 27.72
C SER A 560 -27.06 14.12 26.41
N TYR A 561 -25.84 14.68 26.47
CA TYR A 561 -24.99 14.88 25.28
C TYR A 561 -24.47 13.58 24.68
N LEU A 562 -24.38 12.49 25.45
CA LEU A 562 -23.84 11.19 24.99
C LEU A 562 -24.72 10.56 23.89
N GLY A 563 -26.04 10.62 24.07
CA GLY A 563 -27.02 9.92 23.24
C GLY A 563 -28.11 10.81 22.64
N ASP A 564 -27.88 12.12 22.55
CA ASP A 564 -28.88 13.12 22.14
C ASP A 564 -30.20 12.99 22.93
N ALA A 565 -30.10 12.67 24.23
CA ALA A 565 -31.22 12.36 25.14
C ALA A 565 -32.13 11.17 24.73
N MET A 566 -31.70 10.32 23.78
CA MET A 566 -32.47 9.15 23.32
C MET A 566 -32.14 7.86 24.10
N GLU A 567 -30.97 7.80 24.74
CA GLU A 567 -30.56 6.63 25.53
C GLU A 567 -31.06 6.75 26.99
N ASN A 568 -31.60 5.65 27.53
CA ASN A 568 -31.91 5.57 28.96
C ASN A 568 -30.62 5.40 29.77
N ILE A 569 -30.44 6.23 30.80
CA ILE A 569 -29.22 6.33 31.61
C ILE A 569 -29.54 6.03 33.07
N ASP A 570 -28.82 5.08 33.65
CA ASP A 570 -28.88 4.78 35.08
C ASP A 570 -27.86 5.67 35.80
N LEU A 571 -28.34 6.61 36.62
CA LEU A 571 -27.46 7.53 37.34
C LEU A 571 -26.70 6.79 38.46
N PRO A 572 -25.36 6.88 38.51
CA PRO A 572 -24.58 6.28 39.59
C PRO A 572 -24.77 7.06 40.89
N THR A 573 -24.48 6.41 42.03
CA THR A 573 -24.41 7.08 43.33
C THR A 573 -23.37 8.20 43.30
N PRO A 574 -23.66 9.41 43.82
CA PRO A 574 -22.69 10.51 43.84
C PRO A 574 -21.44 10.13 44.63
N ALA A 575 -20.27 10.59 44.16
CA ALA A 575 -18.99 10.32 44.81
C ALA A 575 -18.87 11.01 46.17
N LEU A 576 -19.45 12.21 46.30
CA LEU A 576 -19.59 12.93 47.56
C LEU A 576 -21.07 13.03 47.88
N ILE A 577 -21.48 12.52 49.04
CA ILE A 577 -22.89 12.56 49.51
C ILE A 577 -23.13 13.74 50.45
N LYS A 578 -22.16 14.04 51.33
CA LYS A 578 -22.16 15.19 52.24
C LYS A 578 -20.85 15.96 52.07
N PRO A 579 -20.83 17.31 52.07
CA PRO A 579 -21.96 18.22 52.35
C PRO A 579 -22.93 18.45 51.18
N ILE A 580 -22.49 18.25 49.92
CA ILE A 580 -23.30 18.42 48.70
C ILE A 580 -23.15 17.17 47.85
N GLU A 581 -24.22 16.75 47.17
CA GLU A 581 -24.19 15.66 46.19
C GLU A 581 -23.38 16.07 44.95
N LEU A 582 -22.17 15.53 44.81
CA LEU A 582 -21.28 15.80 43.68
C LEU A 582 -20.84 14.50 43.01
N TRP A 583 -20.89 14.51 41.68
CA TRP A 583 -20.36 13.46 40.82
C TRP A 583 -19.01 13.86 40.28
N THR A 584 -18.11 12.90 40.12
CA THR A 584 -16.82 13.14 39.46
C THR A 584 -16.93 12.95 37.96
N GLY A 585 -16.07 13.61 37.19
CA GLY A 585 -16.01 13.34 35.74
C GLY A 585 -15.57 11.93 35.36
N LYS A 586 -14.93 11.18 36.27
CA LYS A 586 -14.65 9.74 36.09
C LYS A 586 -15.93 8.90 36.09
N GLN A 587 -16.93 9.25 36.92
CA GLN A 587 -18.23 8.60 36.91
C GLN A 587 -18.98 8.86 35.60
N LEU A 588 -18.87 10.08 35.04
CA LEU A 588 -19.43 10.41 33.73
C LEU A 588 -18.82 9.53 32.62
N PHE A 589 -17.51 9.30 32.66
CA PHE A 589 -16.84 8.38 31.73
C PHE A 589 -17.28 6.93 31.90
N SER A 590 -17.61 6.52 33.13
CA SER A 590 -18.17 5.18 33.40
C SER A 590 -19.55 5.01 32.76
N VAL A 591 -20.40 6.03 32.85
CA VAL A 591 -21.70 6.09 32.15
C VAL A 591 -21.53 6.07 30.62
N LEU A 592 -20.52 6.75 30.09
CA LEU A 592 -20.22 6.73 28.64
C LEU A 592 -19.97 5.31 28.12
N VAL A 593 -19.21 4.51 28.86
CA VAL A 593 -18.92 3.11 28.52
C VAL A 593 -20.16 2.24 28.72
N ARG A 594 -20.83 2.37 29.87
CA ARG A 594 -22.00 1.59 30.24
C ARG A 594 -23.12 2.52 30.75
N PRO A 595 -24.06 2.94 29.87
CA PRO A 595 -25.08 3.91 30.24
C PRO A 595 -26.18 3.31 31.11
N ASN A 596 -26.46 2.01 30.95
CA ASN A 596 -27.51 1.33 31.70
C ASN A 596 -27.15 -0.12 32.04
N ALA A 597 -27.88 -0.70 32.99
CA ALA A 597 -27.72 -2.06 33.45
C ALA A 597 -27.98 -3.10 32.35
N ARG A 598 -28.83 -2.78 31.37
CA ARG A 598 -29.14 -3.63 30.21
C ARG A 598 -27.93 -3.81 29.29
N THR A 599 -27.04 -2.82 29.23
CA THR A 599 -25.80 -2.88 28.47
C THR A 599 -24.84 -3.85 29.16
N LYS A 600 -24.65 -5.04 28.56
CA LYS A 600 -23.80 -6.12 29.07
C LYS A 600 -22.32 -5.91 28.72
N VAL A 601 -21.81 -4.70 28.93
CA VAL A 601 -20.40 -4.37 28.72
C VAL A 601 -19.75 -4.19 30.09
N PHE A 602 -18.86 -5.11 30.45
CA PHE A 602 -18.05 -5.13 31.68
C PHE A 602 -16.56 -5.02 31.32
N LEU A 603 -16.11 -3.79 31.10
CA LEU A 603 -14.76 -3.47 30.67
C LEU A 603 -13.79 -3.56 31.85
N ASN A 604 -12.68 -4.26 31.66
CA ASN A 604 -11.57 -4.31 32.61
C ASN A 604 -10.26 -3.99 31.87
N LEU A 605 -9.56 -2.95 32.30
CA LEU A 605 -8.29 -2.54 31.68
C LEU A 605 -7.38 -1.83 32.67
N ALA A 606 -6.08 -1.95 32.43
CA ALA A 606 -5.04 -1.25 33.16
C ALA A 606 -4.03 -0.69 32.14
N VAL A 607 -3.88 0.64 32.09
CA VAL A 607 -3.02 1.31 31.11
C VAL A 607 -2.22 2.41 31.79
N LYS A 608 -0.93 2.47 31.47
CA LYS A 608 -0.02 3.56 31.87
C LYS A 608 -0.12 4.67 30.83
N GLU A 609 -0.61 5.84 31.23
CA GLU A 609 -0.70 7.02 30.37
C GLU A 609 0.62 7.77 30.25
N LYS A 610 0.69 8.69 29.30
CA LYS A 610 1.91 9.47 29.03
C LYS A 610 2.41 10.28 30.23
N ILE A 611 1.50 10.74 31.09
CA ILE A 611 1.80 11.50 32.31
C ILE A 611 2.29 10.64 33.48
N TYR A 612 2.32 9.31 33.31
CA TYR A 612 2.71 8.37 34.36
C TYR A 612 4.16 8.61 34.80
N SER A 613 4.34 8.99 36.07
CA SER A 613 5.66 9.19 36.66
C SER A 613 6.23 7.87 37.18
N LYS A 614 7.37 7.45 36.64
CA LYS A 614 8.21 6.38 37.19
C LYS A 614 9.22 7.00 38.16
N LYS A 615 8.83 7.32 39.40
CA LYS A 615 9.84 7.69 40.39
C LYS A 615 10.69 6.45 40.71
N LYS A 616 11.97 6.47 40.31
CA LYS A 616 13.01 5.58 40.85
C LYS A 616 13.44 6.20 42.18
N GLU A 617 13.04 5.66 43.32
CA GLU A 617 13.67 6.04 44.58
C GLU A 617 15.09 5.49 44.58
N LYS A 618 16.09 6.37 44.62
CA LYS A 618 17.44 5.99 45.03
C LYS A 618 17.38 5.76 46.54
N LYS A 619 17.50 4.52 47.00
CA LYS A 619 17.97 4.28 48.38
C LYS A 619 19.47 4.55 48.39
N GLU A 620 19.91 5.48 49.23
CA GLU A 620 21.33 5.68 49.50
C GLU A 620 21.90 4.38 50.10
N GLY A 621 22.84 3.72 49.41
CA GLY A 621 23.67 2.65 49.99
C GLY A 621 23.71 1.29 49.30
N GLU A 622 22.97 1.02 48.21
CA GLU A 622 23.04 -0.28 47.50
C GLU A 622 23.36 -0.11 46.00
N GLU A 623 24.41 -0.78 45.51
CA GLU A 623 24.88 -0.75 44.10
C GLU A 623 24.07 -1.66 43.16
N GLU A 624 23.01 -2.33 43.65
CA GLU A 624 22.09 -3.09 42.79
C GLU A 624 20.81 -2.29 42.52
N GLU A 625 20.58 -1.95 41.25
CA GLU A 625 19.29 -1.44 40.74
C GLU A 625 18.21 -2.53 40.85
N LYS A 626 17.70 -2.80 42.05
CA LYS A 626 16.44 -3.53 42.20
C LYS A 626 15.29 -2.55 41.95
N GLU A 627 14.53 -2.79 40.87
CA GLU A 627 13.18 -2.26 40.67
C GLU A 627 12.31 -2.69 41.86
N THR A 628 12.43 -2.00 42.98
CA THR A 628 11.49 -2.14 44.07
C THR A 628 10.21 -1.45 43.61
N MET A 629 9.19 -2.28 43.34
CA MET A 629 7.80 -1.91 43.14
C MET A 629 7.44 -0.78 44.12
N CYS A 630 7.42 0.46 43.63
CA CYS A 630 6.81 1.55 44.36
C CYS A 630 5.37 1.10 44.63
N GLY A 631 5.01 0.93 45.90
CA GLY A 631 3.79 0.25 46.32
C GLY A 631 2.56 0.79 45.59
N ARG A 632 1.98 -0.07 44.74
CA ARG A 632 0.74 0.08 43.95
C ARG A 632 0.83 1.03 42.75
N GLU A 633 0.88 0.45 41.54
CA GLU A 633 0.88 1.14 40.24
C GLU A 633 -0.23 2.20 40.10
N THR A 634 -1.34 2.04 40.82
CA THR A 634 -2.50 2.95 40.83
C THR A 634 -2.28 4.24 41.63
N MET A 635 -1.26 4.35 42.48
CA MET A 635 -1.01 5.50 43.37
C MET A 635 -0.05 6.54 42.77
N CYS A 636 -0.13 6.77 41.46
CA CYS A 636 0.69 7.76 40.76
C CYS A 636 0.31 9.19 41.19
N PRO A 637 1.26 10.08 41.56
CA PRO A 637 0.97 11.47 41.94
C PRO A 637 0.20 12.24 40.88
N ASN A 638 0.56 12.03 39.61
CA ASN A 638 -0.04 12.72 38.46
C ASN A 638 -1.36 12.09 37.99
N ASP A 639 -1.87 11.07 38.68
CA ASP A 639 -3.05 10.30 38.22
C ASP A 639 -2.84 9.70 36.81
N GLY A 640 -1.64 9.17 36.54
CA GLY A 640 -1.25 8.65 35.23
C GLY A 640 -1.51 7.16 34.99
N TYR A 641 -2.18 6.46 35.92
CA TYR A 641 -2.48 5.04 35.80
C TYR A 641 -4.00 4.84 35.66
N VAL A 642 -4.43 4.53 34.44
CA VAL A 642 -5.84 4.32 34.11
C VAL A 642 -6.24 2.91 34.46
N TYR A 643 -7.22 2.78 35.36
CA TYR A 643 -7.71 1.49 35.85
C TYR A 643 -9.24 1.43 35.75
N PHE A 644 -9.74 0.59 34.84
CA PHE A 644 -11.16 0.26 34.76
C PHE A 644 -11.43 -1.10 35.39
N ARG A 645 -12.48 -1.17 36.20
CA ARG A 645 -13.02 -2.42 36.73
C ARG A 645 -14.52 -2.45 36.51
N ASN A 646 -15.04 -3.48 35.85
CA ASN A 646 -16.46 -3.64 35.55
C ASN A 646 -17.12 -2.41 34.89
N SER A 647 -16.41 -1.76 33.95
CA SER A 647 -16.80 -0.52 33.25
C SER A 647 -16.81 0.76 34.10
N GLU A 648 -16.29 0.71 35.33
CA GLU A 648 -16.11 1.88 36.18
C GLU A 648 -14.65 2.36 36.14
N LEU A 649 -14.45 3.66 35.91
CA LEU A 649 -13.14 4.31 35.92
C LEU A 649 -12.75 4.67 37.36
N LEU A 650 -11.83 3.90 37.95
CA LEU A 650 -11.44 4.07 39.36
C LEU A 650 -10.29 5.08 39.54
N SER A 651 -9.27 5.02 38.68
CA SER A 651 -8.12 5.92 38.71
C SER A 651 -7.66 6.27 37.31
N GLY A 652 -6.94 7.38 37.18
CA GLY A 652 -6.30 7.80 35.93
C GLY A 652 -7.03 8.89 35.17
N GLN A 653 -6.26 9.76 34.52
CA GLN A 653 -6.76 10.69 33.50
C GLN A 653 -6.68 10.04 32.13
N VAL A 654 -7.76 10.10 31.37
CA VAL A 654 -7.90 9.37 30.11
C VAL A 654 -7.38 10.23 28.96
N GLY A 655 -6.27 9.80 28.34
CA GLY A 655 -5.60 10.49 27.24
C GLY A 655 -5.36 9.58 26.03
N LYS A 656 -4.30 9.88 25.27
CA LYS A 656 -3.97 9.19 24.02
C LYS A 656 -3.64 7.70 24.22
N ALA A 657 -3.00 7.28 25.31
CA ALA A 657 -2.68 5.85 25.45
C ALA A 657 -3.96 5.01 25.61
N THR A 658 -5.00 5.56 26.22
CA THR A 658 -6.26 4.87 26.44
C THR A 658 -7.21 4.96 25.24
N LEU A 659 -7.43 6.17 24.69
CA LEU A 659 -8.42 6.44 23.63
C LEU A 659 -7.82 6.67 22.23
N GLY A 660 -6.51 6.85 22.14
CA GLY A 660 -5.84 7.22 20.90
C GLY A 660 -5.51 6.04 20.01
N ASN A 661 -4.91 6.37 18.87
CA ASN A 661 -4.41 5.39 17.91
C ASN A 661 -3.06 4.80 18.32
N GLY A 662 -2.78 3.58 17.85
CA GLY A 662 -1.47 2.95 17.99
C GLY A 662 -1.21 2.25 19.33
N ASN A 663 -2.27 1.95 20.11
CA ASN A 663 -2.14 1.11 21.30
C ASN A 663 -3.07 -0.12 21.22
N LYS A 664 -2.57 -1.26 21.69
CA LYS A 664 -3.32 -2.52 21.81
C LYS A 664 -4.04 -2.68 23.14
N ASP A 665 -3.57 -1.99 24.19
CA ASP A 665 -4.14 -2.10 25.54
C ASP A 665 -5.26 -1.06 25.80
N GLY A 666 -5.55 -0.20 24.82
CA GLY A 666 -6.53 0.88 24.95
C GLY A 666 -7.99 0.41 25.12
N ILE A 667 -8.89 1.34 25.41
CA ILE A 667 -10.30 0.99 25.66
C ILE A 667 -10.98 0.42 24.41
N TYR A 668 -10.71 1.00 23.23
CA TYR A 668 -11.35 0.57 21.99
C TYR A 668 -10.92 -0.81 21.52
N SER A 669 -9.64 -1.17 21.71
CA SER A 669 -9.14 -2.51 21.38
C SER A 669 -9.72 -3.56 22.33
N VAL A 670 -9.83 -3.26 23.62
CA VAL A 670 -10.44 -4.16 24.60
C VAL A 670 -11.93 -4.35 24.32
N LEU A 671 -12.66 -3.27 24.01
CA LEU A 671 -14.09 -3.37 23.63
C LEU A 671 -14.29 -4.19 22.35
N LEU A 672 -13.45 -3.99 21.34
CA LEU A 672 -13.48 -4.74 20.09
C LEU A 672 -13.21 -6.23 20.32
N ARG A 673 -12.18 -6.55 21.11
CA ARG A 673 -11.77 -7.92 21.43
C ARG A 673 -12.77 -8.67 22.29
N ASP A 674 -13.30 -8.01 23.32
CA ASP A 674 -14.05 -8.68 24.38
C ASP A 674 -15.54 -8.79 24.11
N TYR A 675 -16.07 -7.90 23.26
CA TYR A 675 -17.50 -7.80 22.96
C TYR A 675 -17.73 -7.86 21.46
N ASN A 676 -17.65 -6.71 20.76
CA ASN A 676 -17.81 -6.62 19.31
C ASN A 676 -17.39 -5.24 18.80
N SER A 677 -17.26 -5.13 17.47
CA SER A 677 -17.02 -3.86 16.78
C SER A 677 -18.11 -2.82 17.04
N HIS A 678 -19.36 -3.26 17.25
CA HIS A 678 -20.48 -2.37 17.55
C HIS A 678 -20.30 -1.64 18.90
N ALA A 679 -19.82 -2.33 19.94
CA ALA A 679 -19.60 -1.74 21.26
C ALA A 679 -18.50 -0.67 21.20
N ALA A 680 -17.40 -0.97 20.51
CA ALA A 680 -16.33 0.01 20.28
C ALA A 680 -16.83 1.23 19.49
N ALA A 681 -17.53 1.00 18.38
CA ALA A 681 -18.11 2.07 17.56
C ALA A 681 -19.12 2.93 18.33
N SER A 682 -19.99 2.32 19.14
CA SER A 682 -20.96 3.03 19.97
C SER A 682 -20.27 3.91 21.01
N CYS A 683 -19.22 3.40 21.67
CA CYS A 683 -18.43 4.16 22.62
C CYS A 683 -17.75 5.37 21.96
N MET A 684 -17.16 5.19 20.77
CA MET A 684 -16.57 6.29 19.98
C MET A 684 -17.60 7.37 19.63
N ASN A 685 -18.80 6.96 19.19
CA ASN A 685 -19.86 7.89 18.81
C ASN A 685 -20.36 8.72 20.01
N ARG A 686 -20.55 8.09 21.17
CA ARG A 686 -20.95 8.81 22.40
C ARG A 686 -19.90 9.83 22.81
N LEU A 687 -18.62 9.44 22.75
CA LEU A 687 -17.52 10.34 23.07
C LEU A 687 -17.46 11.51 22.09
N ALA A 688 -17.54 11.28 20.78
CA ALA A 688 -17.49 12.35 19.78
C ALA A 688 -18.58 13.42 20.02
N LYS A 689 -19.83 12.98 20.24
CA LYS A 689 -20.98 13.86 20.53
C LYS A 689 -20.81 14.62 21.84
N PHE A 690 -20.37 13.94 22.88
CA PHE A 690 -20.11 14.54 24.19
C PHE A 690 -19.01 15.60 24.10
N SER A 691 -17.86 15.23 23.55
CA SER A 691 -16.68 16.09 23.42
C SER A 691 -16.98 17.38 22.66
N ALA A 692 -17.69 17.28 21.53
CA ALA A 692 -18.04 18.43 20.69
C ALA A 692 -18.87 19.49 21.44
N ARG A 693 -19.79 19.06 22.31
CA ARG A 693 -20.66 19.96 23.09
C ARG A 693 -19.97 20.43 24.37
N PHE A 694 -19.28 19.53 25.06
CA PHE A 694 -18.58 19.83 26.31
C PHE A 694 -17.52 20.90 26.10
N ILE A 695 -16.64 20.76 25.10
CA ILE A 695 -15.51 21.69 24.93
C ILE A 695 -15.99 23.09 24.52
N GLY A 696 -17.08 23.18 23.75
CA GLY A 696 -17.70 24.45 23.37
C GLY A 696 -18.28 25.21 24.57
N ASN A 697 -18.84 24.49 25.55
CA ASN A 697 -19.41 25.10 26.76
C ASN A 697 -18.35 25.34 27.85
N HIS A 698 -17.37 24.46 27.99
CA HIS A 698 -16.29 24.59 28.97
C HIS A 698 -15.33 25.74 28.61
N GLY A 699 -15.07 25.93 27.31
CA GLY A 699 -14.04 26.84 26.82
C GLY A 699 -12.64 26.24 26.99
N PHE A 700 -11.89 26.21 25.89
CA PHE A 700 -10.47 25.86 25.87
C PHE A 700 -9.79 26.70 24.80
N SER A 701 -8.83 27.53 25.21
CA SER A 701 -8.16 28.48 24.31
C SER A 701 -6.67 28.51 24.61
N ILE A 702 -5.88 28.83 23.59
CA ILE A 702 -4.46 29.12 23.69
C ILE A 702 -4.25 30.62 23.49
N GLY A 703 -3.52 31.25 24.41
CA GLY A 703 -3.15 32.66 24.34
C GLY A 703 -1.67 32.87 24.03
N VAL A 704 -1.27 34.13 23.89
CA VAL A 704 0.14 34.53 23.83
C VAL A 704 0.80 34.36 25.21
N ASP A 705 0.04 34.56 26.29
CA ASP A 705 0.51 34.41 27.68
C ASP A 705 0.96 32.97 27.99
N ASP A 706 0.35 31.97 27.36
CA ASP A 706 0.69 30.55 27.52
C ASP A 706 2.10 30.20 27.00
N VAL A 707 2.62 31.03 26.09
CA VAL A 707 3.94 30.85 25.45
C VAL A 707 4.95 31.90 25.87
N GLN A 708 4.56 32.84 26.74
CA GLN A 708 5.44 33.87 27.26
C GLN A 708 6.38 33.28 28.32
N PRO A 709 7.71 33.34 28.13
CA PRO A 709 8.66 32.85 29.12
C PRO A 709 8.71 33.79 30.33
N GLY A 710 8.55 33.24 31.53
CA GLY A 710 8.74 33.99 32.78
C GLY A 710 10.19 34.46 32.97
N GLU A 711 10.40 35.48 33.81
CA GLU A 711 11.74 36.04 34.06
C GLU A 711 12.75 35.03 34.62
N HIS A 712 12.26 34.11 35.46
CA HIS A 712 13.08 33.04 36.00
C HIS A 712 13.61 32.12 34.89
N LEU A 713 12.74 31.72 33.97
CA LEU A 713 13.09 30.90 32.82
C LEU A 713 14.08 31.64 31.90
N ASN A 714 13.88 32.93 31.62
CA ASN A 714 14.79 33.73 30.80
C ASN A 714 16.20 33.83 31.42
N ARG A 715 16.31 34.03 32.74
CA ARG A 715 17.60 34.04 33.44
C ARG A 715 18.30 32.68 33.36
N GLN A 716 17.59 31.59 33.65
CA GLN A 716 18.16 30.24 33.60
C GLN A 716 18.56 29.84 32.17
N LYS A 717 17.71 30.15 31.19
CA LYS A 717 17.98 29.96 29.75
C LYS A 717 19.29 30.65 29.36
N LYS A 718 19.42 31.95 29.66
CA LYS A 718 20.62 32.72 29.29
C LYS A 718 21.87 32.13 29.92
N LYS A 719 21.82 31.80 31.22
CA LYS A 719 22.93 31.14 31.93
C LYS A 719 23.34 29.82 31.25
N LYS A 720 22.38 28.97 30.90
CA LYS A 720 22.65 27.67 30.26
C LYS A 720 23.21 27.79 28.85
N ILE A 721 22.72 28.73 28.06
CA ILE A 721 23.23 29.00 26.71
C ILE A 721 24.66 29.54 26.79
N ASP A 722 24.93 30.48 27.70
CA ASP A 722 26.27 31.05 27.89
C ASP A 722 27.28 30.00 28.37
N GLU A 723 26.89 29.11 29.29
CA GLU A 723 27.68 27.95 29.72
C GLU A 723 28.02 27.03 28.54
N GLY A 724 27.03 26.65 27.72
CA GLY A 724 27.24 25.79 26.57
C GLY A 724 28.05 26.45 25.44
N TYR A 725 27.89 27.75 25.24
CA TYR A 725 28.71 28.52 24.30
C TYR A 725 30.16 28.56 24.74
N LYS A 726 30.46 28.78 26.03
CA LYS A 726 31.83 28.71 26.55
C LYS A 726 32.47 27.35 26.26
N GLN A 727 31.76 26.26 26.56
CA GLN A 727 32.25 24.91 26.26
C GLN A 727 32.55 24.69 24.77
N CYS A 728 31.69 25.21 23.88
CA CYS A 728 31.94 25.16 22.43
C CYS A 728 33.16 25.99 22.01
N HIS A 729 33.36 27.17 22.57
CA HIS A 729 34.55 27.99 22.29
C HIS A 729 35.83 27.30 22.80
N ASP A 730 35.78 26.66 23.96
CA ASP A 730 36.90 25.89 24.50
C ASP A 730 37.27 24.74 23.56
N LEU A 731 36.27 23.98 23.07
CA LEU A 731 36.48 22.92 22.07
C LEU A 731 37.08 23.44 20.76
N ILE A 732 36.61 24.59 20.27
CA ILE A 732 37.16 25.24 19.06
C ILE A 732 38.61 25.68 19.31
N SER A 733 38.92 26.19 20.49
CA SER A 733 40.28 26.61 20.86
C SER A 733 41.24 25.42 20.93
N LEU A 734 40.78 24.28 21.48
CA LEU A 734 41.55 23.03 21.51
C LEU A 734 41.78 22.48 20.11
N PHE A 735 40.78 22.58 19.23
CA PHE A 735 40.92 22.21 17.82
C PHE A 735 41.94 23.09 17.11
N ALA A 736 41.90 24.41 17.32
CA ALA A 736 42.87 25.34 16.74
C ALA A 736 44.30 25.08 17.22
N LYS A 737 44.47 24.63 18.48
CA LYS A 737 45.76 24.23 19.06
C LYS A 737 46.20 22.80 18.69
N GLY A 738 45.36 22.03 17.99
CA GLY A 738 45.61 20.63 17.67
C GLY A 738 45.56 19.66 18.86
N ALA A 739 45.12 20.10 20.04
CA ALA A 739 45.11 19.33 21.28
C ALA A 739 43.80 18.56 21.53
N LEU A 740 42.94 18.44 20.50
CA LEU A 740 41.62 17.80 20.64
C LEU A 740 41.74 16.27 20.62
N ALA A 741 41.29 15.61 21.68
CA ALA A 741 41.22 14.15 21.73
C ALA A 741 40.19 13.60 20.73
N LEU A 742 40.67 12.81 19.77
CA LEU A 742 39.89 12.26 18.66
C LEU A 742 38.92 11.18 19.12
N HIS A 743 37.73 11.15 18.51
CA HIS A 743 36.84 9.99 18.64
C HIS A 743 37.34 8.86 17.72
N PRO A 744 37.24 7.58 18.15
CA PRO A 744 37.65 6.46 17.32
C PRO A 744 36.92 6.44 15.97
N GLY A 745 37.66 6.41 14.87
CA GLY A 745 37.11 6.37 13.51
C GLY A 745 36.70 7.72 12.92
N CYS A 746 36.93 8.84 13.63
CA CYS A 746 36.65 10.20 13.15
C CYS A 746 37.94 11.00 12.96
N ASN A 747 37.95 11.90 11.98
CA ASN A 747 39.01 12.90 11.89
C ASN A 747 38.82 14.02 12.95
N ALA A 748 39.79 14.93 13.09
CA ALA A 748 39.74 16.02 14.08
C ALA A 748 38.54 16.95 13.89
N ALA A 749 38.17 17.24 12.64
CA ALA A 749 37.05 18.12 12.31
C ALA A 749 35.69 17.45 12.61
N GLU A 750 35.53 16.17 12.26
CA GLU A 750 34.35 15.37 12.57
C GLU A 750 34.18 15.16 14.06
N THR A 751 35.29 14.92 14.78
CA THR A 751 35.29 14.84 16.25
C THR A 751 34.78 16.16 16.85
N LEU A 752 35.26 17.30 16.36
CA LEU A 752 34.80 18.61 16.80
C LEU A 752 33.30 18.79 16.53
N GLU A 753 32.83 18.50 15.32
CA GLU A 753 31.42 18.61 14.95
C GLU A 753 30.54 17.69 15.81
N HIS A 754 30.97 16.46 16.10
CA HIS A 754 30.23 15.53 16.95
C HIS A 754 30.11 16.05 18.39
N ARG A 755 31.23 16.51 18.99
CA ARG A 755 31.23 17.06 20.36
C ARG A 755 30.38 18.32 20.46
N ILE A 756 30.53 19.27 19.53
CA ILE A 756 29.72 20.50 19.51
C ILE A 756 28.25 20.16 19.35
N THR A 757 27.89 19.28 18.41
CA THR A 757 26.49 18.90 18.20
C THR A 757 25.89 18.22 19.44
N GLY A 758 26.67 17.40 20.15
CA GLY A 758 26.30 16.82 21.45
C GLY A 758 25.95 17.90 22.49
N VAL A 759 26.88 18.83 22.73
CA VAL A 759 26.68 19.94 23.68
C VAL A 759 25.45 20.78 23.33
N LEU A 760 25.26 21.13 22.04
CA LEU A 760 24.12 21.95 21.62
C LEU A 760 22.77 21.23 21.78
N ASN A 761 22.74 19.91 21.60
CA ASN A 761 21.54 19.10 21.86
C ASN A 761 21.21 18.99 23.35
N GLU A 762 22.23 18.92 24.21
CA GLU A 762 22.07 18.94 25.66
C GLU A 762 21.51 20.29 26.14
N ILE A 763 21.99 21.41 25.61
CA ILE A 763 21.46 22.76 25.94
C ILE A 763 19.96 22.82 25.69
N ARG A 764 19.51 22.38 24.52
CA ARG A 764 18.08 22.36 24.17
C ARG A 764 17.27 21.50 25.13
N THR A 765 17.77 20.32 25.47
CA THR A 765 17.07 19.37 26.36
C THR A 765 16.99 19.93 27.79
N ALA A 766 18.08 20.52 28.29
CA ALA A 766 18.11 21.15 29.61
C ALA A 766 17.17 22.37 29.67
N ALA A 767 17.22 23.26 28.68
CA ALA A 767 16.33 24.41 28.60
C ALA A 767 14.85 23.99 28.48
N GLY A 768 14.57 22.91 27.73
CA GLY A 768 13.24 22.34 27.60
C GLY A 768 12.71 21.76 28.90
N ASN A 769 13.52 21.02 29.68
CA ASN A 769 13.08 20.48 30.97
C ASN A 769 12.74 21.59 31.96
N VAL A 770 13.60 22.61 32.07
CA VAL A 770 13.33 23.79 32.91
C VAL A 770 12.04 24.50 32.48
N CYS A 771 11.80 24.61 31.18
CA CYS A 771 10.54 25.16 30.66
C CYS A 771 9.35 24.34 31.15
N MET A 772 9.37 23.01 30.97
CA MET A 772 8.23 22.15 31.36
C MET A 772 7.97 22.15 32.87
N ASP A 773 9.00 22.28 33.70
CA ASP A 773 8.88 22.34 35.16
C ASP A 773 8.33 23.69 35.67
N THR A 774 8.52 24.76 34.90
CA THR A 774 8.11 26.12 35.29
C THR A 774 6.71 26.49 34.80
N LEU A 775 6.20 25.84 33.76
CA LEU A 775 4.88 26.13 33.22
C LEU A 775 3.76 25.73 34.19
N HIS A 776 2.76 26.60 34.31
CA HIS A 776 1.60 26.31 35.14
C HIS A 776 0.80 25.12 34.58
N TRP A 777 0.25 24.29 35.47
CA TRP A 777 -0.46 23.07 35.11
C TRP A 777 -1.75 23.30 34.27
N ARG A 778 -2.32 24.51 34.31
CA ARG A 778 -3.47 24.93 33.47
C ARG A 778 -3.08 25.40 32.06
N ASN A 779 -1.79 25.52 31.75
CA ASN A 779 -1.33 25.99 30.45
C ASN A 779 -1.85 25.07 29.33
N SER A 780 -2.53 25.65 28.34
CA SER A 780 -3.20 24.92 27.25
C SER A 780 -2.23 24.05 26.43
N PRO A 781 -1.10 24.58 25.88
CA PRO A 781 -0.03 23.79 25.29
C PRO A 781 0.43 22.59 26.13
N LEU A 782 0.60 22.78 27.44
CA LEU A 782 1.05 21.73 28.34
C LEU A 782 0.01 20.60 28.43
N ILE A 783 -1.27 20.96 28.60
CA ILE A 783 -2.38 20.01 28.61
C ILE A 783 -2.46 19.24 27.28
N MET A 784 -2.35 19.91 26.14
CA MET A 784 -2.38 19.26 24.82
C MET A 784 -1.23 18.25 24.65
N SER A 785 -0.03 18.60 25.11
CA SER A 785 1.14 17.71 25.08
C SER A 785 1.00 16.52 26.03
N GLN A 786 0.43 16.74 27.23
CA GLN A 786 0.21 15.71 28.24
C GLN A 786 -0.88 14.71 27.83
N CYS A 787 -2.04 15.19 27.37
CA CYS A 787 -3.12 14.33 26.88
C CYS A 787 -2.76 13.64 25.54
N GLY A 788 -1.82 14.21 24.79
CA GLY A 788 -1.35 13.68 23.51
C GLY A 788 -2.25 14.05 22.33
N SER A 789 -3.06 15.12 22.43
CA SER A 789 -3.91 15.59 21.33
C SER A 789 -3.08 16.10 20.15
N LYS A 790 -2.32 17.19 20.37
CA LYS A 790 -1.41 17.77 19.39
C LYS A 790 -0.24 18.46 20.10
N GLY A 791 0.94 18.38 19.50
CA GLY A 791 2.16 18.95 20.05
C GLY A 791 2.95 17.97 20.92
N SER A 792 4.20 18.35 21.16
CA SER A 792 5.16 17.59 21.96
C SER A 792 5.86 18.52 22.96
N PRO A 793 6.52 17.99 24.00
CA PRO A 793 7.36 18.81 24.89
C PRO A 793 8.41 19.62 24.12
N ILE A 794 8.91 19.08 23.01
CA ILE A 794 9.88 19.77 22.14
C ILE A 794 9.25 21.00 21.49
N ASN A 795 8.01 20.90 21.00
CA ASN A 795 7.33 22.03 20.34
C ASN A 795 7.14 23.19 21.33
N ILE A 796 6.72 22.90 22.56
CA ILE A 796 6.57 23.90 23.63
C ILE A 796 7.92 24.52 23.95
N SER A 797 8.96 23.70 24.11
CA SER A 797 10.33 24.19 24.33
C SER A 797 10.82 25.10 23.21
N GLN A 798 10.46 24.85 21.95
CA GLN A 798 10.87 25.70 20.82
C GLN A 798 10.12 27.04 20.79
N MET A 799 8.85 27.04 21.17
CA MET A 799 8.04 28.25 21.25
C MET A 799 8.45 29.17 22.41
N VAL A 800 8.78 28.58 23.57
CA VAL A 800 9.00 29.31 24.83
C VAL A 800 10.49 29.46 25.17
N ALA A 801 11.28 28.39 25.07
CA ALA A 801 12.66 28.36 25.54
C ALA A 801 13.66 28.68 24.42
N CYS A 802 13.96 27.74 23.51
CA CYS A 802 14.83 27.97 22.36
C CYS A 802 14.55 26.97 21.24
N VAL A 803 14.74 27.39 19.98
CA VAL A 803 14.50 26.53 18.82
C VAL A 803 15.57 25.43 18.71
N GLY A 804 16.84 25.77 18.97
CA GLY A 804 17.97 24.85 18.99
C GLY A 804 18.74 24.74 17.66
N GLN A 805 19.63 23.75 17.56
CA GLN A 805 20.46 23.54 16.37
C GLN A 805 19.63 23.14 15.15
N GLN A 806 19.81 23.86 14.04
CA GLN A 806 19.25 23.49 12.74
C GLN A 806 20.23 22.59 12.00
N SER A 807 19.81 21.37 11.68
CA SER A 807 20.61 20.42 10.91
C SER A 807 20.18 20.38 9.46
N VAL A 808 21.16 20.35 8.54
CA VAL A 808 20.95 20.21 7.09
C VAL A 808 21.72 18.98 6.62
N GLY A 809 21.05 18.01 5.98
CA GLY A 809 21.69 16.77 5.52
C GLY A 809 22.33 15.95 6.65
N GLY A 810 21.79 16.04 7.87
CA GLY A 810 22.31 15.36 9.06
C GLY A 810 23.60 15.95 9.66
N ARG A 811 24.04 17.12 9.18
CA ARG A 811 25.18 17.89 9.74
C ARG A 811 24.72 19.29 10.12
N ARG A 812 25.59 20.08 10.77
CA ARG A 812 25.34 21.53 10.95
C ARG A 812 25.39 22.24 9.59
N ALA A 813 24.95 23.51 9.56
CA ALA A 813 24.87 24.27 8.31
C ALA A 813 26.21 24.23 7.54
N PRO A 814 26.23 23.74 6.29
CA PRO A 814 27.45 23.69 5.48
C PRO A 814 27.87 25.10 5.05
N ASP A 815 29.14 25.23 4.65
CA ASP A 815 29.66 26.50 4.13
C ASP A 815 29.12 26.74 2.72
N GLY A 816 28.30 27.78 2.57
CA GLY A 816 27.76 28.23 1.29
C GLY A 816 28.65 29.24 0.57
N PHE A 817 29.62 29.81 1.29
CA PHE A 817 30.63 30.75 0.80
C PHE A 817 32.03 30.21 1.12
N ILE A 818 33.06 30.89 0.64
CA ILE A 818 34.47 30.51 0.87
C ILE A 818 34.75 30.43 2.39
N ASP A 819 34.91 29.20 2.88
CA ASP A 819 35.19 28.84 4.28
C ASP A 819 34.25 29.49 5.33
N ARG A 820 33.00 29.80 4.95
CA ARG A 820 31.98 30.33 5.86
C ARG A 820 30.57 30.06 5.37
N THR A 821 29.63 30.08 6.30
CA THR A 821 28.20 29.85 6.03
C THR A 821 27.52 31.07 5.43
N LEU A 822 27.74 32.27 5.99
CA LEU A 822 27.18 33.54 5.56
C LEU A 822 28.24 34.65 5.60
N PRO A 823 28.12 35.71 4.78
CA PRO A 823 29.05 36.84 4.78
C PRO A 823 29.11 37.62 6.10
N HIS A 824 28.07 37.51 6.93
CA HIS A 824 27.97 38.15 8.25
C HIS A 824 28.90 37.53 9.30
N PHE A 825 29.45 36.34 9.04
CA PHE A 825 30.38 35.67 9.94
C PHE A 825 31.83 35.75 9.42
N PRO A 826 32.83 35.75 10.32
CA PRO A 826 34.23 35.64 9.94
C PRO A 826 34.52 34.36 9.16
N ILE A 827 35.54 34.44 8.29
CA ILE A 827 36.06 33.29 7.55
C ILE A 827 36.57 32.24 8.57
N ASN A 828 36.32 30.95 8.30
CA ASN A 828 36.66 29.81 9.15
C ASN A 828 35.97 29.78 10.53
N SER A 829 34.91 30.57 10.74
CA SER A 829 34.16 30.56 12.00
C SER A 829 33.36 29.26 12.16
N LYS A 830 33.67 28.49 13.22
CA LYS A 830 32.97 27.24 13.60
C LYS A 830 32.04 27.40 14.80
N THR A 831 31.82 28.64 15.24
CA THR A 831 30.97 28.98 16.40
C THR A 831 29.53 28.48 16.22
N PRO A 832 28.79 28.21 17.31
CA PRO A 832 27.41 27.72 17.22
C PRO A 832 26.48 28.61 16.37
N ALA A 833 26.50 29.93 16.60
CA ALA A 833 25.69 30.89 15.85
C ALA A 833 26.05 30.93 14.35
N ALA A 834 27.34 30.86 14.00
CA ALA A 834 27.77 30.84 12.60
C ALA A 834 27.31 29.57 11.86
N LYS A 835 27.06 28.48 12.58
CA LYS A 835 26.76 27.16 12.00
C LYS A 835 25.31 26.70 12.28
N GLY A 836 24.40 27.65 12.49
CA GLY A 836 22.95 27.39 12.50
C GLY A 836 22.34 27.03 13.86
N PHE A 837 22.99 27.35 14.97
CA PHE A 837 22.33 27.27 16.28
C PHE A 837 21.42 28.48 16.51
N VAL A 838 20.14 28.22 16.78
CA VAL A 838 19.13 29.24 17.04
C VAL A 838 18.85 29.31 18.54
N ALA A 839 19.37 30.35 19.19
CA ALA A 839 19.24 30.56 20.64
C ALA A 839 17.89 31.17 21.02
N ASN A 840 17.29 31.90 20.10
CA ASN A 840 15.98 32.50 20.28
C ASN A 840 14.86 31.45 20.15
N SER A 841 13.73 31.78 20.78
CA SER A 841 12.47 31.06 20.67
C SER A 841 11.58 31.72 19.61
N PHE A 842 10.48 31.07 19.21
CA PHE A 842 9.50 31.71 18.33
C PHE A 842 8.81 32.91 18.99
N TYR A 843 8.62 32.88 20.32
CA TYR A 843 8.06 34.02 21.06
C TYR A 843 8.98 35.24 21.04
N THR A 844 10.27 35.05 21.31
CA THR A 844 11.26 36.15 21.33
C THR A 844 11.53 36.73 19.94
N GLY A 845 11.26 35.96 18.87
CA GLY A 845 11.59 36.32 17.49
C GLY A 845 13.01 35.91 17.09
N LEU A 846 13.18 35.52 15.81
CA LEU A 846 14.47 35.09 15.26
C LEU A 846 15.24 36.27 14.68
N THR A 847 16.56 36.28 14.86
CA THR A 847 17.44 37.22 14.14
C THR A 847 17.52 36.86 12.65
N ALA A 848 17.99 37.78 11.80
CA ALA A 848 18.04 37.55 10.36
C ALA A 848 18.88 36.32 9.95
N THR A 849 20.03 36.10 10.61
CA THR A 849 20.91 34.94 10.36
C THR A 849 20.26 33.65 10.86
N GLU A 850 19.65 33.65 12.05
CA GLU A 850 18.91 32.51 12.59
C GLU A 850 17.72 32.13 11.71
N PHE A 851 16.95 33.12 11.23
CA PHE A 851 15.82 32.93 10.34
C PHE A 851 16.25 32.25 9.04
N PHE A 852 17.37 32.66 8.46
CA PHE A 852 17.91 32.04 7.25
C PHE A 852 18.26 30.55 7.48
N PHE A 853 18.99 30.25 8.57
CA PHE A 853 19.34 28.86 8.90
C PHE A 853 18.12 27.99 9.21
N HIS A 854 17.12 28.55 9.91
CA HIS A 854 15.86 27.86 10.14
C HIS A 854 15.12 27.56 8.83
N THR A 855 15.09 28.53 7.91
CA THR A 855 14.47 28.37 6.59
C THR A 855 15.17 27.30 5.76
N MET A 856 16.50 27.18 5.85
CA MET A 856 17.25 26.10 5.19
C MET A 856 16.80 24.72 5.66
N GLY A 857 16.74 24.51 6.98
CA GLY A 857 16.27 23.25 7.57
C GLY A 857 14.82 22.94 7.23
N GLY A 858 13.94 23.95 7.24
CA GLY A 858 12.54 23.80 6.84
C GLY A 858 12.37 23.42 5.38
N ARG A 859 13.15 24.03 4.47
CA ARG A 859 13.07 23.75 3.02
C ARG A 859 13.54 22.33 2.68
N GLU A 860 14.56 21.82 3.37
CA GLU A 860 14.98 20.42 3.20
C GLU A 860 13.83 19.45 3.52
N GLY A 861 13.15 19.63 4.66
CA GLY A 861 12.00 18.80 5.03
C GLY A 861 10.83 18.85 4.03
N LEU A 862 10.56 20.04 3.46
CA LEU A 862 9.57 20.23 2.39
C LEU A 862 9.95 19.47 1.11
N VAL A 863 11.19 19.62 0.65
CA VAL A 863 11.67 18.97 -0.57
C VAL A 863 11.73 17.45 -0.41
N ASP A 864 12.16 16.97 0.75
CA ASP A 864 12.18 15.54 1.07
C ASP A 864 10.80 14.91 0.95
N THR A 865 9.77 15.62 1.42
CA THR A 865 8.38 15.17 1.31
C THR A 865 7.93 15.09 -0.15
N ALA A 866 8.29 16.07 -0.98
CA ALA A 866 7.93 16.10 -2.40
C ALA A 866 8.65 15.03 -3.23
N VAL A 867 9.94 14.76 -2.97
CA VAL A 867 10.75 13.83 -3.75
C VAL A 867 10.53 12.38 -3.30
N LYS A 868 10.56 12.10 -2.00
CA LYS A 868 10.56 10.72 -1.47
C LYS A 868 9.18 10.04 -1.58
N THR A 869 8.09 10.80 -1.72
CA THR A 869 6.75 10.24 -1.95
C THR A 869 6.64 9.50 -3.28
N ALA A 870 7.25 10.02 -4.36
CA ALA A 870 7.27 9.34 -5.65
C ALA A 870 8.06 8.02 -5.62
N GLU A 871 9.20 8.03 -4.91
CA GLU A 871 10.06 6.83 -4.78
C GLU A 871 9.40 5.72 -3.96
N THR A 872 8.84 6.08 -2.80
CA THR A 872 8.16 5.12 -1.92
C THR A 872 6.88 4.57 -2.58
N GLY A 873 6.12 5.39 -3.31
CA GLY A 873 4.98 4.93 -4.10
C GLY A 873 5.36 3.94 -5.21
N TYR A 874 6.50 4.19 -5.90
CA TYR A 874 7.02 3.25 -6.89
C TYR A 874 7.47 1.92 -6.25
N MET A 875 8.12 1.98 -5.09
CA MET A 875 8.53 0.80 -4.32
C MET A 875 7.30 -0.04 -3.89
N SER A 876 6.30 0.59 -3.28
CA SER A 876 5.06 -0.09 -2.86
C SER A 876 4.36 -0.77 -4.05
N ARG A 877 4.27 -0.10 -5.21
CA ARG A 877 3.71 -0.70 -6.43
C ARG A 877 4.48 -1.94 -6.90
N ARG A 878 5.81 -1.93 -6.79
CA ARG A 878 6.64 -3.08 -7.18
C ARG A 878 6.44 -4.26 -6.24
N LEU A 879 6.36 -3.99 -4.93
CA LEU A 879 6.05 -5.01 -3.92
C LEU A 879 4.68 -5.63 -4.18
N MET A 880 3.66 -4.81 -4.44
CA MET A 880 2.31 -5.29 -4.77
C MET A 880 2.34 -6.26 -5.96
N LYS A 881 3.03 -5.90 -7.04
CA LYS A 881 3.13 -6.76 -8.23
C LYS A 881 3.92 -8.05 -8.00
N GLY A 882 4.81 -8.09 -7.01
CA GLY A 882 5.53 -9.32 -6.64
C GLY A 882 4.74 -10.24 -5.72
N LEU A 883 3.76 -9.72 -4.97
CA LEU A 883 3.08 -10.45 -3.90
C LEU A 883 1.56 -10.59 -4.10
N GLU A 884 0.96 -9.96 -5.13
CA GLU A 884 -0.50 -9.95 -5.32
C GLU A 884 -1.14 -11.33 -5.48
N ASP A 885 -0.40 -12.30 -6.00
CA ASP A 885 -0.89 -13.66 -6.26
C ASP A 885 -0.84 -14.60 -5.03
N LEU A 886 -0.26 -14.15 -3.91
CA LEU A 886 -0.10 -14.99 -2.72
C LEU A 886 -1.36 -14.97 -1.84
N SER A 887 -1.92 -16.15 -1.61
CA SER A 887 -3.10 -16.36 -0.77
C SER A 887 -2.96 -17.61 0.10
N VAL A 888 -3.69 -17.63 1.22
CA VAL A 888 -3.80 -18.80 2.10
C VAL A 888 -4.85 -19.75 1.53
N PHE A 889 -4.51 -21.02 1.38
CA PHE A 889 -5.42 -22.07 0.92
C PHE A 889 -6.10 -22.75 2.11
N TYR A 890 -7.17 -23.52 1.84
CA TYR A 890 -7.93 -24.23 2.89
C TYR A 890 -7.11 -25.24 3.69
N ASP A 891 -5.99 -25.71 3.14
CA ASP A 891 -5.03 -26.57 3.84
C ASP A 891 -3.99 -25.77 4.65
N GLN A 892 -4.25 -24.48 4.90
CA GLN A 892 -3.39 -23.55 5.64
C GLN A 892 -2.02 -23.26 5.00
N THR A 893 -1.79 -23.73 3.77
CA THR A 893 -0.58 -23.43 3.01
C THR A 893 -0.70 -22.09 2.26
N VAL A 894 0.41 -21.38 2.12
CA VAL A 894 0.49 -20.16 1.30
C VAL A 894 1.01 -20.55 -0.07
N ARG A 895 0.23 -20.28 -1.12
CA ARG A 895 0.61 -20.61 -2.50
C ARG A 895 0.55 -19.42 -3.43
N ASN A 896 1.31 -19.51 -4.50
CA ASN A 896 1.20 -18.60 -5.64
C ASN A 896 0.11 -19.05 -6.63
N ALA A 897 -0.17 -18.24 -7.65
CA ALA A 897 -1.16 -18.54 -8.68
C ALA A 897 -0.86 -19.82 -9.49
N SER A 898 0.39 -20.26 -9.56
CA SER A 898 0.79 -21.52 -10.22
C SER A 898 0.60 -22.76 -9.33
N GLY A 899 0.18 -22.60 -8.07
CA GLY A 899 0.04 -23.68 -7.09
C GLY A 899 1.35 -24.06 -6.38
N GLY A 900 2.43 -23.33 -6.61
CA GLY A 900 3.69 -23.50 -5.87
C GLY A 900 3.56 -23.02 -4.43
N ILE A 901 3.95 -23.85 -3.48
CA ILE A 901 3.93 -23.55 -2.05
C ILE A 901 5.11 -22.61 -1.72
N VAL A 902 4.81 -21.49 -1.07
CA VAL A 902 5.81 -20.55 -0.55
C VAL A 902 6.05 -20.78 0.94
N GLN A 903 4.97 -21.00 1.70
CA GLN A 903 5.02 -21.38 3.11
C GLN A 903 4.05 -22.53 3.37
N PHE A 904 4.46 -23.50 4.18
CA PHE A 904 3.58 -24.61 4.59
C PHE A 904 2.53 -24.17 5.60
N LEU A 905 2.90 -23.24 6.46
CA LEU A 905 2.01 -22.58 7.41
C LEU A 905 2.32 -21.08 7.36
N TYR A 906 1.29 -20.25 7.32
CA TYR A 906 1.49 -18.79 7.29
C TYR A 906 2.25 -18.33 8.55
N GLY A 907 3.38 -17.64 8.36
CA GLY A 907 4.15 -17.09 9.48
C GLY A 907 4.75 -18.12 10.45
N ASP A 908 4.78 -19.41 10.07
CA ASP A 908 5.13 -20.56 10.92
C ASP A 908 4.22 -20.78 12.15
N ASP A 909 3.22 -19.92 12.38
CA ASP A 909 2.26 -19.99 13.49
C ASP A 909 0.79 -20.09 13.06
N GLY A 910 0.47 -19.79 11.79
CA GLY A 910 -0.88 -19.82 11.23
C GLY A 910 -1.79 -18.69 11.73
N MET A 911 -1.22 -17.63 12.29
CA MET A 911 -1.96 -16.61 13.04
C MET A 911 -2.20 -15.32 12.25
N ASP A 912 -3.31 -14.62 12.51
CA ASP A 912 -3.66 -13.35 11.86
C ASP A 912 -3.05 -12.14 12.61
N PRO A 913 -2.10 -11.39 12.00
CA PRO A 913 -1.47 -10.22 12.61
C PRO A 913 -2.46 -9.15 13.09
N ALA A 914 -3.62 -9.02 12.43
CA ALA A 914 -4.64 -8.04 12.78
C ALA A 914 -5.33 -8.35 14.12
N LYS A 915 -5.37 -9.62 14.54
CA LYS A 915 -6.05 -10.09 15.75
C LYS A 915 -5.09 -10.31 16.94
N MET A 916 -3.79 -9.98 16.79
CA MET A 916 -2.76 -10.17 17.82
C MET A 916 -2.88 -9.16 18.97
N GLU A 917 -3.03 -9.67 20.20
CA GLU A 917 -3.22 -8.82 21.39
C GLU A 917 -1.91 -8.35 22.03
N GLY A 918 -0.86 -9.17 21.99
CA GLY A 918 0.41 -8.86 22.64
C GLY A 918 1.22 -7.79 21.91
N LYS A 919 2.02 -7.02 22.67
CA LYS A 919 2.99 -6.06 22.11
C LYS A 919 4.10 -6.75 21.33
N ASP A 920 4.51 -7.93 21.77
CA ASP A 920 5.56 -8.74 21.13
C ASP A 920 5.03 -9.61 19.98
N GLY A 921 3.81 -9.36 19.50
CA GLY A 921 3.16 -10.21 18.49
C GLY A 921 2.57 -11.51 19.05
N ARG A 922 2.53 -11.68 20.39
CA ARG A 922 1.85 -12.83 21.00
C ARG A 922 0.34 -12.79 20.73
N PRO A 923 -0.31 -13.95 20.54
CA PRO A 923 -1.73 -14.00 20.25
C PRO A 923 -2.55 -13.43 21.41
N LEU A 924 -2.22 -13.75 22.66
CA LEU A 924 -3.03 -13.43 23.84
C LEU A 924 -2.28 -12.53 24.84
N ASN A 925 -3.01 -11.61 25.47
CA ASN A 925 -2.55 -10.92 26.67
C ASN A 925 -3.13 -11.63 27.91
N LEU A 926 -2.36 -12.57 28.47
CA LEU A 926 -2.81 -13.44 29.57
C LEU A 926 -3.12 -12.66 30.85
N ASP A 927 -2.33 -11.64 31.18
CA ASP A 927 -2.55 -10.81 32.38
C ASP A 927 -3.90 -10.08 32.33
N GLN A 928 -4.22 -9.46 31.19
CA GLN A 928 -5.47 -8.74 31.02
C GLN A 928 -6.67 -9.69 30.94
N LEU A 929 -6.50 -10.83 30.29
CA LEU A 929 -7.54 -11.86 30.23
C LEU A 929 -7.86 -12.41 31.62
N PHE A 930 -6.84 -12.66 32.44
CA PHE A 930 -7.03 -13.10 33.82
C PHE A 930 -7.73 -12.02 34.67
N MET A 931 -7.38 -10.74 34.48
CA MET A 931 -8.08 -9.61 35.11
C MET A 931 -9.58 -9.58 34.75
N LYS A 932 -9.92 -9.84 33.48
CA LYS A 932 -11.31 -9.92 33.04
C LYS A 932 -12.05 -11.08 33.74
N VAL A 933 -11.44 -12.26 33.78
CA VAL A 933 -12.08 -13.46 34.36
C VAL A 933 -12.29 -13.31 35.86
N THR A 934 -11.29 -12.79 36.57
CA THR A 934 -11.38 -12.52 38.02
C THR A 934 -12.46 -11.47 38.34
N ALA A 935 -12.64 -10.46 37.49
CA ALA A 935 -13.70 -9.46 37.65
C ALA A 935 -15.11 -9.99 37.31
N THR A 936 -15.22 -10.84 36.28
CA THR A 936 -16.51 -11.41 35.82
C THR A 936 -17.00 -12.53 36.73
N CYS A 937 -16.08 -13.35 37.23
CA CYS A 937 -16.32 -14.44 38.16
C CYS A 937 -15.63 -14.11 39.50
N PRO A 938 -16.16 -13.17 40.31
CA PRO A 938 -15.56 -12.86 41.60
C PRO A 938 -15.65 -14.08 42.53
N GLN A 939 -14.58 -14.32 43.30
CA GLN A 939 -14.55 -15.38 44.29
C GLN A 939 -15.54 -15.04 45.41
N ARG A 940 -16.52 -15.92 45.64
CA ARG A 940 -17.48 -15.80 46.76
C ARG A 940 -17.11 -16.83 47.82
N GLY A 941 -16.47 -16.39 48.90
CA GLY A 941 -16.01 -17.26 50.00
C GLY A 941 -14.57 -17.80 49.82
N PRO A 942 -14.10 -18.68 50.72
CA PRO A 942 -12.70 -19.16 50.77
C PRO A 942 -12.38 -20.29 49.77
N ASP A 943 -13.17 -20.46 48.70
CA ASP A 943 -13.00 -21.56 47.74
C ASP A 943 -11.79 -21.30 46.81
N THR A 944 -10.59 -21.59 47.33
CA THR A 944 -9.29 -21.42 46.67
C THR A 944 -8.70 -22.78 46.38
N LEU A 945 -8.15 -22.98 45.18
CA LEU A 945 -7.47 -24.22 44.82
C LEU A 945 -6.07 -24.30 45.43
N SER A 946 -5.62 -25.53 45.71
CA SER A 946 -4.21 -25.75 46.06
C SER A 946 -3.30 -25.57 44.82
N PRO A 947 -2.01 -25.23 45.01
CA PRO A 947 -1.04 -25.20 43.92
C PRO A 947 -1.02 -26.48 43.07
N VAL A 948 -1.22 -27.65 43.70
CA VAL A 948 -1.24 -28.95 43.03
C VAL A 948 -2.48 -29.08 42.15
N ASP A 949 -3.65 -28.72 42.66
CA ASP A 949 -4.91 -28.78 41.90
C ASP A 949 -4.88 -27.84 40.69
N ILE A 950 -4.25 -26.66 40.83
CA ILE A 950 -4.08 -25.70 39.72
C ILE A 950 -3.22 -26.32 38.61
N ARG A 951 -2.10 -26.97 38.96
CA ARG A 951 -1.24 -27.66 37.98
C ARG A 951 -1.98 -28.80 37.32
N GLN A 952 -2.70 -29.62 38.10
CA GLN A 952 -3.46 -30.75 37.57
C GLN A 952 -4.55 -30.30 36.58
N MET A 953 -5.36 -29.30 36.95
CA MET A 953 -6.39 -28.77 36.05
C MET A 953 -5.82 -28.19 34.74
N LEU A 954 -4.62 -27.62 34.78
CA LEU A 954 -3.93 -27.14 33.58
C LEU A 954 -3.51 -28.31 32.68
N GLU A 955 -2.86 -29.34 33.24
CA GLU A 955 -2.42 -30.52 32.48
C GLU A 955 -3.62 -31.27 31.88
N ASP A 956 -4.69 -31.46 32.66
CA ASP A 956 -5.91 -32.13 32.20
C ASP A 956 -6.52 -31.41 30.99
N LYS A 957 -6.53 -30.07 31.02
CA LYS A 957 -7.03 -29.24 29.91
C LYS A 957 -6.12 -29.24 28.70
N LEU A 958 -4.80 -29.23 28.89
CA LEU A 958 -3.83 -29.35 27.79
C LEU A 958 -3.94 -30.72 27.10
N ALA A 959 -4.10 -31.80 27.87
CA ALA A 959 -4.27 -33.15 27.33
C ALA A 959 -5.57 -33.30 26.50
N GLN A 960 -6.66 -32.66 26.94
CA GLN A 960 -7.94 -32.65 26.21
C GLN A 960 -7.82 -31.97 24.82
N HIS A 961 -7.10 -30.85 24.73
CA HIS A 961 -6.94 -30.13 23.46
C HIS A 961 -5.80 -30.65 22.58
N GLY A 962 -4.83 -31.38 23.14
CA GLY A 962 -3.76 -32.03 22.36
C GLY A 962 -4.23 -33.20 21.49
N THR A 963 -5.42 -33.76 21.72
CA THR A 963 -5.95 -34.94 21.02
C THR A 963 -7.05 -34.63 20.00
N SER A 964 -7.54 -33.39 19.94
CA SER A 964 -8.60 -32.98 18.99
C SER A 964 -8.09 -32.79 17.56
N SER A 965 -8.92 -33.13 16.55
CA SER A 965 -8.59 -33.04 15.12
C SER A 965 -8.50 -31.60 14.56
N ASP A 966 -8.72 -30.58 15.38
CA ASP A 966 -8.87 -29.17 14.99
C ASP A 966 -7.54 -28.38 14.89
N GLY A 967 -6.40 -29.09 14.82
CA GLY A 967 -5.07 -28.47 14.81
C GLY A 967 -4.64 -28.11 16.24
N GLY A 968 -3.65 -28.85 16.77
CA GLY A 968 -3.15 -28.65 18.12
C GLY A 968 -2.61 -27.24 18.38
N CYS A 969 -2.57 -26.85 19.65
CA CYS A 969 -1.93 -25.61 20.07
C CYS A 969 -0.43 -25.62 19.75
N SER A 970 0.15 -24.44 19.46
CA SER A 970 1.60 -24.34 19.34
C SER A 970 2.29 -24.62 20.67
N GLN A 971 3.44 -25.32 20.62
CA GLN A 971 4.23 -25.63 21.82
C GLN A 971 4.64 -24.37 22.60
N GLU A 972 4.88 -23.26 21.89
CA GLU A 972 5.19 -21.98 22.51
C GLU A 972 4.02 -21.40 23.31
N PHE A 973 2.78 -21.58 22.83
CA PHE A 973 1.59 -21.13 23.55
C PHE A 973 1.40 -21.93 24.84
N GLU A 974 1.54 -23.25 24.78
CA GLU A 974 1.45 -24.11 25.96
C GLU A 974 2.52 -23.77 26.99
N LYS A 975 3.77 -23.55 26.54
CA LYS A 975 4.87 -23.12 27.41
C LYS A 975 4.56 -21.76 28.05
N GLY A 976 4.09 -20.78 27.29
CA GLY A 976 3.71 -19.47 27.81
C GLY A 976 2.56 -19.53 28.82
N LEU A 977 1.59 -20.43 28.62
CA LEU A 977 0.50 -20.66 29.57
C LEU A 977 1.00 -21.31 30.86
N ARG A 978 1.89 -22.32 30.77
CA ARG A 978 2.54 -22.95 31.92
C ARG A 978 3.34 -21.93 32.74
N GLU A 979 4.18 -21.14 32.09
CA GLU A 979 4.96 -20.07 32.73
C GLU A 979 4.07 -19.04 33.44
N PHE A 980 2.96 -18.66 32.82
CA PHE A 980 2.00 -17.72 33.41
C PHE A 980 1.34 -18.30 34.67
N VAL A 981 0.84 -19.54 34.59
CA VAL A 981 0.20 -20.21 35.74
C VAL A 981 1.22 -20.43 36.86
N GLU A 982 2.45 -20.83 36.54
CA GLU A 982 3.51 -21.02 37.53
C GLU A 982 3.89 -19.71 38.22
N LYS A 983 3.93 -18.58 37.49
CA LYS A 983 4.12 -17.25 38.09
C LYS A 983 3.01 -16.91 39.10
N ARG A 984 1.76 -17.32 38.84
CA ARG A 984 0.62 -17.11 39.74
C ARG A 984 0.66 -18.05 40.94
N ILE A 985 1.07 -19.30 40.75
CA ILE A 985 1.33 -20.25 41.84
C ILE A 985 2.42 -19.70 42.75
N ASN A 986 3.55 -19.24 42.22
CA ASN A 986 4.62 -18.63 43.00
C ASN A 986 4.14 -17.43 43.83
N LEU A 987 3.25 -16.60 43.29
CA LEU A 987 2.63 -15.50 44.03
C LEU A 987 1.74 -16.01 45.18
N LEU A 988 0.94 -17.05 44.94
CA LEU A 988 0.12 -17.71 45.95
C LEU A 988 0.99 -18.30 47.06
N GLU A 989 2.04 -19.05 46.72
CA GLU A 989 2.98 -19.64 47.68
C GLU A 989 3.68 -18.55 48.52
N CYS A 990 4.18 -17.49 47.88
CA CYS A 990 4.81 -16.36 48.57
C CYS A 990 3.84 -15.66 49.53
N THR A 991 2.58 -15.46 49.11
CA THR A 991 1.54 -14.86 49.96
C THR A 991 1.23 -15.75 51.17
N ARG A 992 1.12 -17.07 50.96
CA ARG A 992 0.87 -18.04 52.03
C ARG A 992 2.04 -18.13 53.02
N ARG A 993 3.29 -18.16 52.52
CA ARG A 993 4.50 -18.07 53.36
C ARG A 993 4.53 -16.79 54.18
N ALA A 994 4.22 -15.65 53.57
CA ALA A 994 4.19 -14.35 54.25
C ALA A 994 3.10 -14.27 55.34
N LEU A 995 1.99 -15.00 55.19
CA LEU A 995 0.90 -15.07 56.17
C LEU A 995 1.06 -16.22 57.19
N HIS A 996 2.16 -16.99 57.12
CA HIS A 996 2.42 -18.20 57.92
C HIS A 996 1.33 -19.27 57.77
N LEU A 997 0.82 -19.46 56.55
CA LEU A 997 -0.13 -20.50 56.18
C LEU A 997 0.59 -21.67 55.49
N ASP A 998 0.04 -22.89 55.62
CA ASP A 998 0.57 -24.07 54.95
C ASP A 998 0.45 -23.91 53.42
N VAL A 999 1.54 -24.14 52.70
CA VAL A 999 1.61 -24.01 51.24
C VAL A 999 0.89 -25.17 50.54
N GLY A 1000 0.89 -26.37 51.12
CA GLY A 1000 0.36 -27.59 50.52
C GLY A 1000 -1.11 -27.85 50.77
N HIS A 1001 -1.66 -27.35 51.89
CA HIS A 1001 -3.05 -27.58 52.28
C HIS A 1001 -3.83 -26.27 52.33
N VAL A 1002 -4.92 -26.18 51.56
CA VAL A 1002 -5.89 -25.08 51.63
C VAL A 1002 -7.05 -25.52 52.52
N GLY A 1003 -7.20 -24.89 53.69
CA GLY A 1003 -8.25 -25.26 54.64
C GLY A 1003 -9.66 -25.08 54.04
N LYS A 1004 -10.44 -26.16 53.98
CA LYS A 1004 -11.88 -26.09 53.67
C LYS A 1004 -12.69 -26.14 54.97
N LYS A 1005 -13.45 -25.06 55.18
CA LYS A 1005 -14.41 -24.81 56.28
C LYS A 1005 -13.78 -24.39 57.61
N ASP A 1006 -14.18 -23.19 58.02
CA ASP A 1006 -14.12 -22.58 59.37
C ASP A 1006 -12.79 -22.10 60.00
N SER A 1007 -11.74 -21.77 59.27
CA SER A 1007 -10.50 -21.27 59.91
C SER A 1007 -9.88 -19.99 59.33
N CYS A 1008 -9.72 -19.01 60.24
CA CYS A 1008 -8.79 -17.88 60.23
C CYS A 1008 -8.99 -16.75 59.17
N VAL A 1009 -9.10 -15.51 59.67
CA VAL A 1009 -9.06 -14.26 58.87
C VAL A 1009 -7.89 -14.24 57.89
N LYS A 1010 -6.77 -14.90 58.22
CA LYS A 1010 -5.59 -15.01 57.36
C LYS A 1010 -5.84 -15.80 56.07
N GLU A 1011 -6.64 -16.88 56.09
CA GLU A 1011 -6.98 -17.64 54.88
C GLU A 1011 -7.89 -16.82 53.96
N PHE A 1012 -8.82 -16.04 54.52
CA PHE A 1012 -9.64 -15.11 53.74
C PHE A 1012 -8.80 -13.98 53.11
N ILE A 1013 -7.82 -13.46 53.84
CA ILE A 1013 -6.87 -12.46 53.32
C ILE A 1013 -6.01 -13.07 52.21
N ALA A 1014 -5.49 -14.29 52.39
CA ALA A 1014 -4.70 -15.00 51.38
C ALA A 1014 -5.53 -15.23 50.11
N ALA A 1015 -6.77 -15.71 50.25
CA ALA A 1015 -7.70 -15.92 49.14
C ALA A 1015 -7.99 -14.61 48.37
N ASN A 1016 -8.19 -13.49 49.07
CA ASN A 1016 -8.44 -12.20 48.42
C ASN A 1016 -7.21 -11.61 47.70
N ILE A 1017 -6.00 -11.89 48.17
CA ILE A 1017 -4.76 -11.36 47.59
C ILE A 1017 -4.34 -12.15 46.35
N SER A 1018 -4.32 -13.48 46.44
CA SER A 1018 -3.75 -14.35 45.40
C SER A 1018 -4.54 -15.63 45.15
N GLY A 1019 -5.71 -15.80 45.78
CA GLY A 1019 -6.56 -16.97 45.59
C GLY A 1019 -7.12 -17.09 44.17
N ILE A 1020 -7.16 -18.34 43.70
CA ILE A 1020 -7.76 -18.71 42.41
C ILE A 1020 -8.82 -19.78 42.68
N SER A 1021 -10.07 -19.51 42.29
CA SER A 1021 -11.15 -20.49 42.35
C SER A 1021 -11.15 -21.43 41.13
N ALA A 1022 -11.68 -22.63 41.30
CA ALA A 1022 -11.79 -23.62 40.22
C ALA A 1022 -12.56 -23.08 39.00
N LYS A 1023 -13.66 -22.35 39.26
CA LYS A 1023 -14.47 -21.73 38.21
C LYS A 1023 -13.72 -20.64 37.45
N GLN A 1024 -12.92 -19.83 38.14
CA GLN A 1024 -12.10 -18.80 37.48
C GLN A 1024 -11.04 -19.45 36.58
N LEU A 1025 -10.32 -20.46 37.09
CA LEU A 1025 -9.30 -21.15 36.30
C LEU A 1025 -9.91 -21.84 35.08
N GLN A 1026 -11.03 -22.54 35.24
CA GLN A 1026 -11.74 -23.19 34.14
C GLN A 1026 -12.17 -22.18 33.07
N VAL A 1027 -12.87 -21.10 33.45
CA VAL A 1027 -13.31 -20.07 32.50
C VAL A 1027 -12.12 -19.39 31.83
N PHE A 1028 -11.02 -19.17 32.55
CA PHE A 1028 -9.79 -18.61 31.99
C PHE A 1028 -9.19 -19.52 30.92
N LEU A 1029 -9.00 -20.81 31.23
CA LEU A 1029 -8.45 -21.79 30.29
C LEU A 1029 -9.35 -21.95 29.06
N ASP A 1030 -10.65 -22.14 29.25
CA ASP A 1030 -11.61 -22.28 28.14
C ASP A 1030 -11.61 -21.03 27.23
N THR A 1031 -11.52 -19.84 27.83
CA THR A 1031 -11.44 -18.58 27.06
C THR A 1031 -10.09 -18.44 26.33
N CYS A 1032 -8.98 -18.87 26.94
CA CYS A 1032 -7.66 -18.88 26.32
C CYS A 1032 -7.67 -19.73 25.04
N PHE A 1033 -8.11 -20.99 25.10
CA PHE A 1033 -8.15 -21.89 23.95
C PHE A 1033 -9.12 -21.40 22.88
N SER A 1034 -10.34 -21.02 23.26
CA SER A 1034 -11.34 -20.49 22.31
C SER A 1034 -10.82 -19.24 21.58
N ARG A 1035 -10.20 -18.29 22.29
CA ARG A 1035 -9.62 -17.09 21.66
C ARG A 1035 -8.41 -17.39 20.80
N TYR A 1036 -7.58 -18.36 21.18
CA TYR A 1036 -6.42 -18.76 20.39
C TYR A 1036 -6.85 -19.27 19.01
N HIS A 1037 -7.82 -20.19 18.95
CA HIS A 1037 -8.31 -20.73 17.67
C HIS A 1037 -9.01 -19.67 16.80
N SER A 1038 -9.73 -18.71 17.42
CA SER A 1038 -10.38 -17.61 16.68
C SER A 1038 -9.41 -16.64 15.96
N LYS A 1039 -8.12 -16.70 16.30
CA LYS A 1039 -7.05 -15.84 15.74
C LYS A 1039 -6.28 -16.47 14.60
N THR A 1040 -6.58 -17.71 14.27
CA THR A 1040 -6.04 -18.35 13.07
C THR A 1040 -6.42 -17.56 11.83
N ILE A 1041 -5.50 -17.53 10.86
CA ILE A 1041 -5.74 -16.82 9.60
C ILE A 1041 -6.83 -17.55 8.80
N GLU A 1042 -7.75 -16.78 8.24
CA GLU A 1042 -8.85 -17.32 7.45
C GLU A 1042 -8.36 -17.72 6.05
N ALA A 1043 -8.81 -18.88 5.57
CA ALA A 1043 -8.50 -19.35 4.22
C ALA A 1043 -9.09 -18.39 3.17
N GLY A 1044 -8.37 -18.20 2.06
CA GLY A 1044 -8.70 -17.24 1.01
C GLY A 1044 -8.17 -15.83 1.27
N ALA A 1045 -7.58 -15.54 2.43
CA ALA A 1045 -6.97 -14.24 2.71
C ALA A 1045 -5.82 -13.94 1.73
N SER A 1046 -5.88 -12.76 1.09
CA SER A 1046 -4.85 -12.26 0.18
C SER A 1046 -3.65 -11.67 0.94
N ILE A 1047 -2.95 -12.52 1.70
CA ILE A 1047 -1.87 -12.11 2.62
C ILE A 1047 -0.70 -11.41 1.92
N GLY A 1048 -0.45 -11.70 0.63
CA GLY A 1048 0.66 -11.09 -0.09
C GLY A 1048 0.40 -9.62 -0.40
N ALA A 1049 -0.84 -9.29 -0.78
CA ALA A 1049 -1.27 -7.90 -0.97
C ALA A 1049 -1.23 -7.11 0.36
N ILE A 1050 -1.67 -7.73 1.46
CA ILE A 1050 -1.65 -7.13 2.80
C ILE A 1050 -0.19 -6.89 3.25
N GLY A 1051 0.69 -7.88 3.07
CA GLY A 1051 2.11 -7.77 3.39
C GLY A 1051 2.82 -6.70 2.58
N ALA A 1052 2.55 -6.63 1.26
CA ALA A 1052 3.11 -5.61 0.38
C ALA A 1052 2.78 -4.19 0.85
N GLN A 1053 1.52 -3.94 1.22
CA GLN A 1053 1.07 -2.65 1.73
C GLN A 1053 1.66 -2.36 3.12
N SER A 1054 1.69 -3.35 4.01
CA SER A 1054 2.20 -3.20 5.39
C SER A 1054 3.69 -2.86 5.46
N ILE A 1055 4.47 -3.28 4.45
CA ILE A 1055 5.88 -2.91 4.29
C ILE A 1055 6.02 -1.55 3.58
N GLY A 1056 5.20 -1.27 2.57
CA GLY A 1056 5.27 -0.05 1.78
C GLY A 1056 4.80 1.21 2.52
N GLU A 1057 3.71 1.11 3.27
CA GLU A 1057 3.04 2.23 3.96
C GLU A 1057 3.96 2.96 4.96
N PRO A 1058 4.69 2.29 5.87
CA PRO A 1058 5.57 2.97 6.81
C PRO A 1058 6.64 3.80 6.11
N GLY A 1059 7.19 3.29 4.99
CA GLY A 1059 8.15 4.01 4.18
C GLY A 1059 7.60 5.38 3.72
N THR A 1060 6.37 5.40 3.21
CA THR A 1060 5.73 6.64 2.75
C THR A 1060 5.30 7.53 3.93
N GLN A 1061 4.74 6.98 5.01
CA GLN A 1061 4.36 7.77 6.19
C GLN A 1061 5.56 8.41 6.88
N MET A 1062 6.70 7.72 6.95
CA MET A 1062 7.94 8.29 7.48
C MET A 1062 8.39 9.48 6.64
N THR A 1063 8.27 9.41 5.31
CA THR A 1063 8.61 10.53 4.42
C THR A 1063 7.64 11.71 4.51
N LEU A 1064 6.36 11.47 4.80
CA LEU A 1064 5.38 12.53 5.02
C LEU A 1064 5.58 13.22 6.38
N LYS A 1065 5.95 12.45 7.42
CA LYS A 1065 6.18 12.97 8.78
C LYS A 1065 7.47 13.78 8.91
N THR A 1066 8.44 13.62 8.00
CA THR A 1066 9.69 14.41 8.00
C THR A 1066 9.44 15.93 8.00
N PHE A 1067 8.34 16.39 7.39
CA PHE A 1067 7.93 17.80 7.41
C PHE A 1067 7.76 18.35 8.84
N HIS A 1068 7.18 17.58 9.75
CA HIS A 1068 6.91 18.02 11.13
C HIS A 1068 8.15 18.00 12.04
N PHE A 1069 9.26 17.41 11.59
CA PHE A 1069 10.51 17.29 12.35
C PHE A 1069 11.72 17.91 11.62
N ALA A 1070 11.46 18.72 10.58
CA ALA A 1070 12.49 19.33 9.75
C ALA A 1070 13.49 20.13 10.59
N GLY A 1071 14.79 19.93 10.36
CA GLY A 1071 15.88 20.63 11.05
C GLY A 1071 16.28 20.09 12.42
N VAL A 1072 15.58 19.09 12.99
CA VAL A 1072 15.93 18.50 14.30
C VAL A 1072 16.68 17.16 14.11
N ALA A 1073 17.94 17.10 14.52
CA ALA A 1073 18.84 15.94 14.33
C ALA A 1073 18.37 14.60 14.94
N SER A 1074 17.31 14.57 15.76
CA SER A 1074 16.94 13.39 16.54
C SER A 1074 16.32 12.24 15.73
N MET A 1075 15.91 12.45 14.47
CA MET A 1075 15.23 11.44 13.66
C MET A 1075 15.63 11.47 12.18
N ASN A 1076 16.88 11.11 11.85
CA ASN A 1076 17.34 10.87 10.47
C ASN A 1076 16.84 9.50 9.92
N VAL A 1077 15.53 9.28 9.96
CA VAL A 1077 14.88 8.00 9.65
C VAL A 1077 14.83 7.71 8.14
N THR A 1078 15.02 8.72 7.28
CA THR A 1078 14.93 8.55 5.81
C THR A 1078 16.07 7.75 5.18
N LEU A 1079 17.13 7.44 5.92
CA LEU A 1079 18.21 6.54 5.47
C LEU A 1079 17.73 5.09 5.26
N GLY A 1080 16.60 4.71 5.85
CA GLY A 1080 16.05 3.35 5.75
C GLY A 1080 15.48 2.99 4.37
N VAL A 1081 14.90 3.94 3.63
CA VAL A 1081 14.23 3.65 2.35
C VAL A 1081 15.21 3.18 1.26
N PRO A 1082 16.37 3.84 1.05
CA PRO A 1082 17.41 3.32 0.16
C PRO A 1082 17.86 1.90 0.54
N ARG A 1083 18.00 1.62 1.85
CA ARG A 1083 18.38 0.28 2.32
C ARG A 1083 17.32 -0.77 2.02
N ILE A 1084 16.04 -0.48 2.26
CA ILE A 1084 14.93 -1.36 1.91
C ILE A 1084 14.91 -1.63 0.39
N LYS A 1085 15.17 -0.61 -0.43
CA LYS A 1085 15.28 -0.75 -1.89
C LYS A 1085 16.45 -1.65 -2.29
N GLU A 1086 17.61 -1.55 -1.65
CA GLU A 1086 18.74 -2.46 -1.88
C GLU A 1086 18.37 -3.91 -1.56
N ILE A 1087 17.71 -4.15 -0.42
CA ILE A 1087 17.28 -5.48 0.04
C ILE A 1087 16.27 -6.08 -0.95
N ILE A 1088 15.20 -5.35 -1.28
CA ILE A 1088 14.15 -5.83 -2.19
C ILE A 1088 14.69 -6.10 -3.60
N ASN A 1089 15.63 -5.28 -4.08
CA ASN A 1089 16.23 -5.49 -5.40
C ASN A 1089 17.29 -6.60 -5.41
N ALA A 1090 17.66 -7.16 -4.25
CA ALA A 1090 18.80 -8.06 -4.10
C ALA A 1090 20.06 -7.50 -4.80
N ALA A 1091 20.38 -6.23 -4.51
CA ALA A 1091 21.47 -5.53 -5.18
C ALA A 1091 22.83 -6.20 -4.89
N LYS A 1092 23.61 -6.50 -5.94
CA LYS A 1092 24.92 -7.13 -5.80
C LYS A 1092 25.98 -6.21 -5.16
N LYS A 1093 25.83 -4.90 -5.32
CA LYS A 1093 26.70 -3.87 -4.74
C LYS A 1093 25.84 -3.00 -3.84
N ILE A 1094 26.09 -3.05 -2.54
CA ILE A 1094 25.37 -2.25 -1.54
C ILE A 1094 26.25 -1.09 -1.07
N SER A 1095 25.61 0.01 -0.68
CA SER A 1095 26.28 1.08 0.05
C SER A 1095 26.56 0.61 1.48
N THR A 1096 27.80 0.80 1.96
CA THR A 1096 28.23 0.46 3.34
C THR A 1096 27.99 -1.00 3.79
N PRO A 1097 28.70 -2.00 3.22
CA PRO A 1097 28.69 -3.36 3.77
C PRO A 1097 29.43 -3.40 5.12
N ILE A 1098 28.70 -3.63 6.20
CA ILE A 1098 29.27 -3.81 7.55
C ILE A 1098 29.22 -5.29 7.91
N ILE A 1099 30.35 -5.81 8.40
CA ILE A 1099 30.46 -7.18 8.90
C ILE A 1099 30.71 -7.10 10.41
N THR A 1100 29.80 -7.64 11.20
CA THR A 1100 29.98 -7.79 12.65
C THR A 1100 30.61 -9.14 12.92
N ALA A 1101 31.85 -9.15 13.41
CA ALA A 1101 32.57 -10.36 13.79
C ALA A 1101 32.69 -10.44 15.32
N GLU A 1102 32.22 -11.53 15.92
CA GLU A 1102 32.40 -11.77 17.34
C GLU A 1102 33.82 -12.27 17.63
N LEU A 1103 34.48 -11.64 18.60
CA LEU A 1103 35.81 -12.05 19.06
C LEU A 1103 35.68 -13.17 20.10
N LEU A 1104 36.56 -14.18 20.03
CA LEU A 1104 36.68 -15.24 21.05
C LEU A 1104 37.03 -14.64 22.43
N SER A 1105 38.01 -13.73 22.44
CA SER A 1105 38.44 -13.01 23.65
C SER A 1105 37.80 -11.62 23.69
N ARG A 1106 36.59 -11.52 24.24
CA ARG A 1106 35.84 -10.24 24.32
C ARG A 1106 36.48 -9.18 25.24
N LYS A 1107 37.32 -9.60 26.19
CA LYS A 1107 37.89 -8.73 27.24
C LYS A 1107 39.31 -8.23 26.93
N ASP A 1108 40.05 -8.91 26.07
CA ASP A 1108 41.44 -8.53 25.80
C ASP A 1108 41.56 -7.57 24.61
N VAL A 1109 41.95 -6.33 24.92
CA VAL A 1109 42.14 -5.26 23.93
C VAL A 1109 43.33 -5.54 23.01
N LEU A 1110 44.39 -6.19 23.49
CA LEU A 1110 45.56 -6.51 22.67
C LEU A 1110 45.20 -7.53 21.60
N SER A 1111 44.56 -8.63 21.99
CA SER A 1111 44.00 -9.61 21.06
C SER A 1111 43.07 -8.97 20.03
N ALA A 1112 42.17 -8.07 20.45
CA ALA A 1112 41.28 -7.35 19.54
C ALA A 1112 42.04 -6.49 18.50
N ARG A 1113 43.13 -5.82 18.91
CA ARG A 1113 43.98 -5.03 18.01
C ARG A 1113 44.75 -5.89 17.02
N ILE A 1114 45.26 -7.04 17.44
CA ILE A 1114 45.97 -7.99 16.56
C ILE A 1114 45.02 -8.49 15.47
N VAL A 1115 43.81 -8.92 15.84
CA VAL A 1115 42.80 -9.37 14.88
C VAL A 1115 42.39 -8.24 13.94
N LYS A 1116 42.20 -7.01 14.48
CA LYS A 1116 41.90 -5.83 13.66
C LYS A 1116 43.01 -5.58 12.63
N GLY A 1117 44.27 -5.54 13.05
CA GLY A 1117 45.42 -5.27 12.17
C GLY A 1117 45.62 -6.33 11.09
N ALA A 1118 45.26 -7.59 11.36
CA ALA A 1118 45.32 -8.67 10.36
C ALA A 1118 44.22 -8.55 9.29
N MET A 1119 43.08 -7.93 9.61
CA MET A 1119 41.95 -7.74 8.68
C MET A 1119 41.98 -6.39 7.96
N GLU A 1120 42.50 -5.35 8.62
CA GLU A 1120 42.59 -3.99 8.09
C GLU A 1120 43.60 -3.96 6.94
N LYS A 1121 43.20 -3.42 5.79
CA LYS A 1121 44.06 -3.33 4.62
C LYS A 1121 45.11 -2.23 4.87
N ALA A 1122 46.32 -2.62 5.23
CA ALA A 1122 47.48 -1.73 5.22
C ALA A 1122 48.04 -1.59 3.79
N VAL A 1123 48.32 -0.37 3.36
CA VAL A 1123 49.02 -0.10 2.09
C VAL A 1123 50.51 0.16 2.39
N LEU A 1124 51.40 -0.15 1.45
CA LEU A 1124 52.85 0.02 1.66
C LEU A 1124 53.25 1.44 2.12
N GLY A 1125 52.53 2.49 1.70
CA GLY A 1125 52.78 3.87 2.12
C GLY A 1125 52.33 4.23 3.55
N GLU A 1126 51.68 3.33 4.28
CA GLU A 1126 51.35 3.50 5.70
C GLU A 1126 52.35 2.76 6.62
N VAL A 1127 53.19 1.90 6.04
CA VAL A 1127 54.18 1.06 6.74
C VAL A 1127 55.60 1.61 6.61
N ASN A 1128 55.90 2.27 5.48
CA ASN A 1128 57.13 3.06 5.27
C ASN A 1128 56.98 4.46 5.87
#